data_AF-A0AAE8N6B5-F1
#
_entry.id   AF-A0AAE8N6B5-F1
#
_cell.length_a   1.000
_cell.length_b   1.000
_cell.length_c   1.000
_cell.angle_alpha   90.00
_cell.angle_beta   90.00
_cell.angle_gamma   90.00
#
_symmetry.space_group_name_H-M   'P 1'
#
loop_
_entity.id
_entity.type
_entity.pdbx_description
1 polymer ?
#
loop_
_entity_poly.entity_id
_entity_poly.type
_entity_poly.pdbx_seq_one_letter_code
_entity_poly.pdbx_strand_id
1 'polypeptide(L)'
;MSSHEESPSGRAAFKKKDGVISLSPDQRTVLWTPAPGNGPPTITLPVENITNLQKTPDSSPKVMLKIFEKRPDGGDPVTYLFHFNTPAAKAEADAMRDVLSRVIGAVQGNNPDIPKPIQPVSNGPATTPSAPGASGSMTFAATVSSQPSSARWFDDAQLRNDIALQLEYLKTDANLNQTYMEARATKPDSISLGAFNSQFWSTRTHILRAFLIDKNQQKADYNVLSTIKPKTVDGDLKLNITEKQIALIFKQHPLIMRIYNEHVPKITESEFWSRFFLSKLAKKLRGERVASSDAHDTIFDRYDPNDDLNNTGALKIAPHGIPYMIDIEANEENQGGLRSGNRKDSEMRPRKDVPILKSLNSLSAKLMENVAPADVDPHAPKGMDEATYNSLVLRDLRVADEVDRIHLQINEEQAFSSKGGEVASSNADVFAKQDPESVLRLFRSDIGHLITTDPNGIDLQGGTGIEEDSDSENDDEPATKRPHVGSRAARAAAQSDILAGIRRHRSEKYGGDWTDDAPMGLPPSVAQQCALTNTTSVEFLRQFWMAFLSGDPDRAAELQYLVEALQRSVDRIHAVADDAEKRREEIIALKKKQIREHFERTQKRIRWKAESVGGGKSAVLTLMQATLESLAKAREEYRKALEAEGLRASTEA
;
A
#
# COMPACT_ATOMS: atom_id res chain seq x y z
N MET A 1 -0.97 -18.24 -52.27
CA MET A 1 -2.15 -17.69 -52.98
C MET A 1 -3.11 -17.19 -51.92
N SER A 2 -3.25 -15.87 -51.77
CA SER A 2 -4.20 -15.31 -50.80
C SER A 2 -5.58 -15.26 -51.45
N SER A 3 -6.55 -15.94 -50.85
CA SER A 3 -7.96 -15.78 -51.18
C SER A 3 -8.39 -14.39 -50.70
N HIS A 4 -8.63 -13.47 -51.63
CA HIS A 4 -9.38 -12.26 -51.33
C HIS A 4 -10.81 -12.68 -50.93
N GLU A 5 -11.12 -12.67 -49.62
CA GLU A 5 -12.50 -12.57 -49.18
C GLU A 5 -13.08 -11.27 -49.76
N GLU A 6 -14.12 -11.38 -50.57
CA GLU A 6 -14.81 -10.24 -51.15
C GLU A 6 -15.43 -9.42 -50.01
N SER A 7 -14.93 -8.19 -49.82
CA SER A 7 -15.38 -7.34 -48.71
C SER A 7 -16.86 -7.02 -48.88
N PRO A 8 -17.72 -7.30 -47.88
CA PRO A 8 -19.15 -7.09 -48.03
C PRO A 8 -19.42 -5.60 -48.28
N SER A 9 -20.28 -5.34 -49.26
CA SER A 9 -20.77 -4.02 -49.59
C SER A 9 -22.25 -4.09 -49.89
N GLY A 10 -22.97 -3.02 -49.60
CA GLY A 10 -24.40 -2.94 -49.85
C GLY A 10 -24.84 -1.53 -50.18
N ARG A 11 -25.95 -1.38 -50.90
CA ARG A 11 -26.47 -0.07 -51.29
C ARG A 11 -27.45 0.41 -50.22
N ALA A 12 -27.08 1.51 -49.57
CA ALA A 12 -27.79 2.03 -48.41
C ALA A 12 -27.91 3.56 -48.45
N ALA A 13 -29.13 4.04 -48.27
CA ALA A 13 -29.45 5.44 -48.09
C ALA A 13 -29.17 5.90 -46.65
N PHE A 14 -28.44 7.00 -46.50
CA PHE A 14 -28.20 7.67 -45.22
C PHE A 14 -28.73 9.10 -45.28
N LYS A 15 -29.54 9.51 -44.30
CA LYS A 15 -30.19 10.85 -44.25
C LYS A 15 -30.80 11.29 -45.60
N LYS A 16 -31.54 10.38 -46.27
CA LYS A 16 -32.18 10.57 -47.60
C LYS A 16 -31.21 10.75 -48.79
N LYS A 17 -29.91 10.48 -48.63
CA LYS A 17 -28.94 10.41 -49.74
C LYS A 17 -28.62 8.95 -50.02
N ASP A 18 -28.72 8.51 -51.27
CA ASP A 18 -28.31 7.17 -51.68
C ASP A 18 -26.79 7.03 -51.75
N GLY A 19 -26.27 5.86 -51.41
CA GLY A 19 -24.84 5.57 -51.38
C GLY A 19 -24.53 4.09 -51.23
N VAL A 20 -23.26 3.77 -51.13
CA VAL A 20 -22.75 2.42 -50.84
C VAL A 20 -22.14 2.43 -49.44
N ILE A 21 -22.53 1.47 -48.61
CA ILE A 21 -21.80 1.13 -47.39
C ILE A 21 -20.87 -0.04 -47.71
N SER A 22 -19.59 0.08 -47.36
CA SER A 22 -18.60 -0.98 -47.51
C SER A 22 -17.69 -1.06 -46.29
N LEU A 23 -17.14 -2.24 -46.06
CA LEU A 23 -16.07 -2.44 -45.09
C LEU A 23 -14.72 -2.22 -45.79
N SER A 24 -13.78 -1.53 -45.13
CA SER A 24 -12.39 -1.44 -45.58
C SER A 24 -11.77 -2.84 -45.75
N PRO A 25 -10.86 -3.07 -46.71
CA PRO A 25 -10.17 -4.36 -46.86
C PRO A 25 -9.47 -4.83 -45.58
N ASP A 26 -9.01 -3.90 -44.72
CA ASP A 26 -8.38 -4.20 -43.43
C ASP A 26 -9.40 -4.56 -42.32
N GLN A 27 -10.70 -4.56 -42.62
CA GLN A 27 -11.84 -4.79 -41.72
C GLN A 27 -11.98 -3.82 -40.51
N ARG A 28 -11.10 -2.82 -40.39
CA ARG A 28 -11.04 -1.87 -39.25
C ARG A 28 -11.96 -0.66 -39.33
N THR A 29 -12.41 -0.29 -40.53
CA THR A 29 -13.23 0.92 -40.75
C THR A 29 -14.43 0.64 -41.65
N VAL A 30 -15.59 1.15 -41.26
CA VAL A 30 -16.81 1.17 -42.06
C VAL A 30 -16.85 2.48 -42.84
N LEU A 31 -17.09 2.37 -44.14
CA LEU A 31 -17.04 3.47 -45.10
C LEU A 31 -18.42 3.65 -45.72
N TRP A 32 -18.89 4.89 -45.85
CA TRP A 32 -20.07 5.20 -46.64
C TRP A 32 -19.77 6.30 -47.67
N THR A 33 -20.07 5.99 -48.94
CA THR A 33 -19.83 6.85 -50.11
C THR A 33 -21.16 7.20 -50.80
N PRO A 34 -21.50 8.48 -50.98
CA PRO A 34 -22.72 8.89 -51.67
C PRO A 34 -22.62 8.67 -53.20
N ALA A 35 -23.73 8.28 -53.82
CA ALA A 35 -23.86 8.26 -55.28
C ALA A 35 -24.47 9.59 -55.79
N PRO A 36 -24.07 10.12 -56.98
CA PRO A 36 -23.02 9.64 -57.88
C PRO A 36 -21.71 10.42 -57.66
N GLY A 37 -20.72 9.83 -56.99
CA GLY A 37 -19.44 10.51 -56.75
C GLY A 37 -18.29 9.58 -56.41
N ASN A 38 -17.26 9.57 -57.25
CA ASN A 38 -16.01 8.84 -57.04
C ASN A 38 -15.05 9.61 -56.09
N GLY A 39 -15.60 10.10 -54.96
CA GLY A 39 -14.93 10.97 -54.00
C GLY A 39 -14.62 10.27 -52.66
N PRO A 40 -13.93 10.95 -51.73
CA PRO A 40 -13.61 10.38 -50.43
C PRO A 40 -14.88 10.04 -49.63
N PRO A 41 -14.83 8.99 -48.78
CA PRO A 41 -15.97 8.56 -47.96
C PRO A 41 -16.46 9.71 -47.07
N THR A 42 -17.75 9.99 -47.13
CA THR A 42 -18.38 11.07 -46.35
C THR A 42 -18.54 10.70 -44.88
N ILE A 43 -18.51 9.41 -44.57
CA ILE A 43 -18.56 8.86 -43.22
C ILE A 43 -17.51 7.74 -43.13
N THR A 44 -16.63 7.83 -42.13
CA THR A 44 -15.58 6.86 -41.82
C THR A 44 -15.70 6.49 -40.34
N LEU A 45 -16.24 5.32 -40.03
CA LEU A 45 -16.45 4.87 -38.65
C LEU A 45 -15.40 3.81 -38.30
N PRO A 46 -14.48 4.04 -37.34
CA PRO A 46 -13.60 3.00 -36.83
C PRO A 46 -14.41 1.98 -36.04
N VAL A 47 -14.21 0.68 -36.32
CA VAL A 47 -14.99 -0.40 -35.70
C VAL A 47 -14.77 -0.47 -34.18
N GLU A 48 -13.61 -0.01 -33.70
CA GLU A 48 -13.25 0.13 -32.29
C GLU A 48 -14.21 1.04 -31.50
N ASN A 49 -14.80 2.06 -32.15
CA ASN A 49 -15.76 2.96 -31.50
C ASN A 49 -17.21 2.44 -31.58
N ILE A 50 -17.48 1.31 -32.24
CA ILE A 50 -18.84 0.78 -32.39
C ILE A 50 -19.22 -0.04 -31.16
N THR A 51 -20.27 0.39 -30.46
CA THR A 51 -20.74 -0.24 -29.21
C THR A 51 -21.84 -1.27 -29.42
N ASN A 52 -22.79 -0.97 -30.30
CA ASN A 52 -23.97 -1.81 -30.53
C ASN A 52 -24.43 -1.69 -31.99
N LEU A 53 -25.10 -2.73 -32.47
CA LEU A 53 -25.57 -2.90 -33.84
C LEU A 53 -26.99 -3.47 -33.82
N GLN A 54 -27.95 -2.73 -34.39
CA GLN A 54 -29.36 -3.15 -34.44
C GLN A 54 -29.84 -3.27 -35.90
N LYS A 55 -30.36 -4.44 -36.27
CA LYS A 55 -31.11 -4.67 -37.52
C LYS A 55 -32.62 -4.55 -37.21
N THR A 56 -33.39 -4.01 -38.13
CA THR A 56 -34.86 -4.12 -38.11
C THR A 56 -35.32 -5.59 -38.22
N PRO A 57 -36.36 -6.02 -37.49
CA PRO A 57 -36.86 -7.41 -37.55
C PRO A 57 -37.45 -7.74 -38.92
N ASP A 58 -37.37 -9.01 -39.32
CA ASP A 58 -37.70 -9.48 -40.68
C ASP A 58 -39.17 -9.32 -41.09
N SER A 59 -40.06 -9.09 -40.10
CA SER A 59 -41.48 -8.74 -40.31
C SER A 59 -41.69 -7.30 -40.81
N SER A 60 -40.65 -6.46 -40.85
CA SER A 60 -40.78 -5.06 -41.26
C SER A 60 -40.49 -4.86 -42.77
N PRO A 61 -41.26 -4.01 -43.47
CA PRO A 61 -41.08 -3.80 -44.92
C PRO A 61 -39.87 -2.90 -45.27
N LYS A 62 -39.18 -2.33 -44.28
CA LYS A 62 -38.02 -1.45 -44.47
C LYS A 62 -36.81 -2.02 -43.75
N VAL A 63 -35.84 -2.53 -44.52
CA VAL A 63 -34.57 -3.01 -43.98
C VAL A 63 -33.72 -1.81 -43.57
N MET A 64 -33.37 -1.73 -42.28
CA MET A 64 -32.48 -0.71 -41.75
C MET A 64 -31.44 -1.31 -40.79
N LEU A 65 -30.22 -0.78 -40.85
CA LEU A 65 -29.12 -1.09 -39.96
C LEU A 65 -28.76 0.18 -39.16
N LYS A 66 -28.79 0.06 -37.83
CA LYS A 66 -28.48 1.15 -36.90
C LYS A 66 -27.17 0.85 -36.16
N ILE A 67 -26.18 1.72 -36.34
CA ILE A 67 -24.84 1.63 -35.75
C ILE A 67 -24.73 2.68 -34.64
N PHE A 68 -24.21 2.29 -33.46
CA PHE A 68 -24.00 3.17 -32.31
C PHE A 68 -22.50 3.43 -32.09
N GLU A 69 -22.05 4.67 -32.35
CA GLU A 69 -20.67 5.10 -32.13
C GLU A 69 -20.51 5.73 -30.74
N LYS A 70 -19.52 5.27 -29.96
CA LYS A 70 -19.10 5.90 -28.71
C LYS A 70 -18.36 7.19 -29.02
N ARG A 71 -18.83 8.31 -28.48
CA ARG A 71 -18.13 9.59 -28.57
C ARG A 71 -16.90 9.55 -27.65
N PRO A 72 -15.71 10.02 -28.09
CA PRO A 72 -14.50 10.03 -27.24
C PRO A 72 -14.66 10.92 -25.99
N ASP A 73 -15.56 11.90 -26.04
CA ASP A 73 -15.88 12.86 -24.96
C ASP A 73 -16.94 12.37 -23.94
N GLY A 74 -17.26 11.07 -23.91
CA GLY A 74 -18.10 10.49 -22.83
C GLY A 74 -19.59 10.85 -22.82
N GLY A 75 -20.13 11.43 -23.91
CA GLY A 75 -21.56 11.71 -24.07
C GLY A 75 -22.37 10.59 -24.73
N ASP A 76 -23.68 10.81 -24.90
CA ASP A 76 -24.62 9.87 -25.54
C ASP A 76 -24.11 9.34 -26.91
N PRO A 77 -24.31 8.04 -27.21
CA PRO A 77 -23.77 7.42 -28.42
C PRO A 77 -24.41 7.98 -29.69
N VAL A 78 -23.56 8.32 -30.67
CA VAL A 78 -24.00 8.87 -31.95
C VAL A 78 -24.59 7.74 -32.80
N THR A 79 -25.87 7.88 -33.19
CA THR A 79 -26.57 6.83 -33.93
C THR A 79 -26.61 7.10 -35.43
N TYR A 80 -26.08 6.18 -36.23
CA TYR A 80 -26.15 6.20 -37.68
C TYR A 80 -27.21 5.20 -38.17
N LEU A 81 -28.17 5.67 -38.97
CA LEU A 81 -29.25 4.84 -39.53
C LEU A 81 -29.08 4.71 -41.04
N PHE A 82 -28.77 3.49 -41.50
CA PHE A 82 -28.63 3.14 -42.91
C PHE A 82 -29.86 2.37 -43.38
N HIS A 83 -30.49 2.80 -44.47
CA HIS A 83 -31.66 2.15 -45.06
C HIS A 83 -31.29 1.49 -46.38
N PHE A 84 -31.38 0.16 -46.46
CA PHE A 84 -31.04 -0.57 -47.67
C PHE A 84 -32.19 -0.49 -48.69
N ASN A 85 -31.86 -0.12 -49.93
CA ASN A 85 -32.82 0.24 -50.98
C ASN A 85 -32.84 -0.74 -52.18
N THR A 86 -32.11 -1.85 -52.11
CA THR A 86 -32.02 -2.88 -53.16
C THR A 86 -33.05 -4.00 -53.02
N PRO A 87 -33.38 -4.73 -54.10
CA PRO A 87 -34.18 -5.96 -54.00
C PRO A 87 -33.46 -7.07 -53.21
N ALA A 88 -32.12 -7.02 -53.12
CA ALA A 88 -31.28 -7.90 -52.32
C ALA A 88 -30.99 -7.35 -50.89
N ALA A 89 -31.64 -6.24 -50.49
CA ALA A 89 -31.37 -5.52 -49.24
C ALA A 89 -31.33 -6.39 -47.98
N LYS A 90 -32.11 -7.47 -47.92
CA LYS A 90 -32.09 -8.41 -46.78
C LYS A 90 -30.75 -9.13 -46.69
N ALA A 91 -30.32 -9.79 -47.78
CA ALA A 91 -29.06 -10.52 -47.83
C ALA A 91 -27.84 -9.60 -47.67
N GLU A 92 -27.85 -8.41 -48.29
CA GLU A 92 -26.80 -7.40 -48.12
C GLU A 92 -26.69 -6.93 -46.65
N ALA A 93 -27.82 -6.63 -46.00
CA ALA A 93 -27.83 -6.18 -44.62
C ALA A 93 -27.44 -7.27 -43.62
N ASP A 94 -27.83 -8.52 -43.86
CA ASP A 94 -27.45 -9.67 -43.03
C ASP A 94 -25.95 -9.99 -43.16
N ALA A 95 -25.41 -10.03 -44.39
CA ALA A 95 -23.98 -10.21 -44.62
C ALA A 95 -23.13 -9.09 -43.97
N MET A 96 -23.54 -7.83 -44.11
CA MET A 96 -22.90 -6.69 -43.44
C MET A 96 -22.98 -6.80 -41.92
N ARG A 97 -24.14 -7.20 -41.37
CA ARG A 97 -24.37 -7.32 -39.93
C ARG A 97 -23.54 -8.45 -39.33
N ASP A 98 -23.49 -9.60 -39.98
CA ASP A 98 -22.79 -10.77 -39.45
C ASP A 98 -21.27 -10.55 -39.47
N VAL A 99 -20.71 -10.01 -40.55
CA VAL A 99 -19.28 -9.64 -40.61
C VAL A 99 -18.95 -8.55 -39.57
N LEU A 100 -19.75 -7.51 -39.42
CA LEU A 100 -19.52 -6.49 -38.39
C LEU A 100 -19.61 -7.06 -36.98
N SER A 101 -20.59 -7.93 -36.70
CA SER A 101 -20.71 -8.57 -35.37
C SER A 101 -19.50 -9.46 -35.04
N ARG A 102 -18.95 -10.16 -36.04
CA ARG A 102 -17.74 -10.98 -35.94
C ARG A 102 -16.51 -10.14 -35.61
N VAL A 103 -16.32 -9.01 -36.30
CA VAL A 103 -15.19 -8.10 -36.08
C VAL A 103 -15.32 -7.37 -34.74
N ILE A 104 -16.50 -6.86 -34.39
CA ILE A 104 -16.76 -6.20 -33.09
C ILE A 104 -16.52 -7.20 -31.95
N GLY A 105 -16.98 -8.44 -32.08
CA GLY A 105 -16.73 -9.50 -31.09
C GLY A 105 -15.24 -9.83 -30.92
N ALA A 106 -14.46 -9.82 -32.00
CA ALA A 106 -13.01 -10.01 -31.95
C ALA A 106 -12.29 -8.83 -31.29
N VAL A 107 -12.72 -7.58 -31.56
CA VAL A 107 -12.17 -6.37 -30.93
C VAL A 107 -12.52 -6.32 -29.44
N GLN A 108 -13.76 -6.63 -29.06
CA GLN A 108 -14.18 -6.71 -27.66
C GLN A 108 -13.49 -7.86 -26.91
N GLY A 109 -13.23 -8.99 -27.57
CA GLY A 109 -12.50 -10.13 -26.98
C GLY A 109 -11.01 -9.90 -26.75
N ASN A 110 -10.40 -8.92 -27.45
CA ASN A 110 -9.02 -8.48 -27.25
C ASN A 110 -8.88 -7.29 -26.28
N ASN A 111 -9.99 -6.72 -25.81
CA ASN A 111 -9.98 -5.57 -24.90
C ASN A 111 -10.03 -6.04 -23.44
N PRO A 112 -8.97 -5.85 -22.62
CA PRO A 112 -8.86 -6.45 -21.29
C PRO A 112 -9.83 -5.89 -20.22
N ASP A 113 -10.54 -4.80 -20.51
CA ASP A 113 -11.43 -4.10 -19.55
C ASP A 113 -12.88 -4.65 -19.48
N ILE A 114 -13.16 -5.86 -20.00
CA ILE A 114 -14.49 -6.49 -19.90
C ILE A 114 -14.40 -7.95 -19.43
N PRO A 115 -14.95 -8.31 -18.25
CA PRO A 115 -14.95 -9.70 -17.78
C PRO A 115 -15.77 -10.64 -18.67
N LYS A 116 -15.21 -11.83 -18.98
CA LYS A 116 -15.93 -12.91 -19.66
C LYS A 116 -17.04 -13.49 -18.76
N PRO A 117 -18.25 -13.76 -19.28
CA PRO A 117 -19.28 -14.46 -18.51
C PRO A 117 -18.92 -15.93 -18.28
N ILE A 118 -18.89 -16.33 -17.02
CA ILE A 118 -18.72 -17.73 -16.59
C ILE A 118 -20.05 -18.47 -16.79
N GLN A 119 -20.03 -19.64 -17.41
CA GLN A 119 -21.22 -20.51 -17.48
C GLN A 119 -21.36 -21.34 -16.19
N PRO A 120 -22.54 -21.37 -15.55
CA PRO A 120 -22.81 -22.26 -14.43
C PRO A 120 -23.18 -23.67 -14.92
N VAL A 121 -22.60 -24.68 -14.28
CA VAL A 121 -22.99 -26.10 -14.43
C VAL A 121 -24.31 -26.38 -13.70
N SER A 122 -25.12 -27.31 -14.22
CA SER A 122 -26.53 -27.48 -13.81
C SER A 122 -26.85 -28.79 -13.08
N ASN A 123 -27.50 -28.66 -11.92
CA ASN A 123 -28.59 -29.49 -11.33
C ASN A 123 -28.97 -28.90 -9.94
N GLY A 124 -30.18 -28.94 -9.39
CA GLY A 124 -31.50 -29.42 -9.87
C GLY A 124 -32.21 -30.31 -8.81
N PRO A 125 -33.56 -30.33 -8.67
CA PRO A 125 -34.62 -29.55 -9.35
C PRO A 125 -35.77 -28.96 -8.43
N ALA A 126 -36.65 -28.14 -9.04
CA ALA A 126 -38.03 -27.75 -8.63
C ALA A 126 -38.23 -26.88 -7.35
N THR A 127 -39.15 -25.90 -7.28
CA THR A 127 -40.47 -25.70 -7.95
C THR A 127 -40.72 -24.22 -8.40
N THR A 128 -41.88 -23.97 -9.04
CA THR A 128 -42.27 -22.79 -9.86
C THR A 128 -43.48 -22.03 -9.26
N PRO A 129 -44.10 -21.00 -9.91
CA PRO A 129 -43.59 -19.84 -10.66
C PRO A 129 -44.28 -18.47 -10.32
N SER A 130 -43.60 -17.33 -10.56
CA SER A 130 -44.21 -16.07 -11.10
C SER A 130 -43.13 -15.05 -11.48
N ALA A 131 -43.41 -14.19 -12.47
CA ALA A 131 -42.45 -13.28 -13.13
C ALA A 131 -42.99 -11.84 -13.20
N PRO A 132 -42.34 -10.87 -13.89
CA PRO A 132 -40.94 -10.43 -13.90
C PRO A 132 -40.83 -9.00 -13.28
N GLY A 133 -39.70 -8.36 -13.00
CA GLY A 133 -38.30 -8.53 -13.43
C GLY A 133 -37.74 -7.18 -13.87
N ALA A 134 -37.09 -6.44 -12.96
CA ALA A 134 -36.44 -5.15 -13.23
C ALA A 134 -34.95 -5.18 -12.80
N SER A 135 -34.07 -4.63 -13.65
CA SER A 135 -32.65 -4.96 -13.65
C SER A 135 -31.80 -4.21 -12.61
N GLY A 136 -31.19 -4.95 -11.67
CA GLY A 136 -30.21 -4.42 -10.71
C GLY A 136 -28.76 -4.31 -11.22
N SER A 137 -28.52 -4.34 -12.55
CA SER A 137 -27.18 -4.40 -13.14
C SER A 137 -26.55 -3.05 -13.51
N MET A 138 -27.30 -1.94 -13.43
CA MET A 138 -26.84 -0.62 -13.87
C MET A 138 -26.08 0.17 -12.80
N THR A 139 -26.17 -0.20 -11.52
CA THR A 139 -25.54 0.51 -10.40
C THR A 139 -24.05 0.20 -10.24
N PHE A 140 -23.57 -0.97 -10.67
CA PHE A 140 -22.16 -1.36 -10.54
C PHE A 140 -21.25 -0.88 -11.68
N ALA A 141 -21.80 -0.47 -12.83
CA ALA A 141 -21.00 -0.02 -13.97
C ALA A 141 -20.54 1.45 -13.85
N ALA A 142 -21.29 2.29 -13.16
CA ALA A 142 -20.99 3.72 -13.01
C ALA A 142 -19.92 4.01 -11.93
N THR A 143 -19.72 3.10 -10.98
CA THR A 143 -18.75 3.25 -9.87
C THR A 143 -17.32 2.92 -10.27
N VAL A 144 -17.09 2.12 -11.33
CA VAL A 144 -15.74 1.69 -11.75
C VAL A 144 -14.99 2.78 -12.52
N SER A 145 -15.70 3.61 -13.30
CA SER A 145 -15.10 4.74 -14.04
C SER A 145 -14.97 6.03 -13.21
N SER A 146 -15.43 6.02 -11.95
CA SER A 146 -15.45 7.20 -11.06
C SER A 146 -14.65 7.02 -9.78
N GLN A 147 -13.95 5.87 -9.62
CA GLN A 147 -12.99 5.76 -8.52
C GLN A 147 -11.80 6.70 -8.76
N PRO A 148 -11.46 7.57 -7.79
CA PRO A 148 -10.23 8.36 -7.87
C PRO A 148 -9.01 7.43 -7.93
N SER A 149 -7.90 7.93 -8.48
CA SER A 149 -6.61 7.21 -8.55
C SER A 149 -6.15 6.66 -7.20
N SER A 150 -6.62 7.23 -6.08
CA SER A 150 -6.37 6.73 -4.74
C SER A 150 -6.93 5.34 -4.45
N ALA A 151 -8.02 4.91 -5.09
CA ALA A 151 -8.57 3.57 -4.85
C ALA A 151 -7.58 2.46 -5.24
N ARG A 152 -6.76 2.69 -6.28
CA ARG A 152 -5.70 1.74 -6.68
C ARG A 152 -4.55 1.63 -5.68
N TRP A 153 -4.32 2.64 -4.84
CA TRP A 153 -3.30 2.58 -3.79
C TRP A 153 -3.73 1.69 -2.61
N PHE A 154 -5.04 1.49 -2.42
CA PHE A 154 -5.60 0.73 -1.29
C PHE A 154 -6.08 -0.69 -1.67
N ASP A 155 -6.14 -1.04 -2.97
CA ASP A 155 -6.50 -2.40 -3.42
C ASP A 155 -5.31 -3.38 -3.31
N ASP A 156 -5.26 -4.12 -2.19
CA ASP A 156 -4.25 -5.13 -1.92
C ASP A 156 -4.24 -6.31 -2.93
N ALA A 157 -5.31 -6.57 -3.69
CA ALA A 157 -5.26 -7.56 -4.76
C ALA A 157 -4.46 -7.05 -5.96
N GLN A 158 -4.63 -5.78 -6.35
CA GLN A 158 -3.84 -5.16 -7.42
C GLN A 158 -2.35 -5.06 -7.03
N LEU A 159 -2.03 -4.65 -5.79
CA LEU A 159 -0.63 -4.56 -5.32
C LEU A 159 0.12 -5.90 -5.36
N ARG A 160 -0.57 -7.00 -5.01
CA ARG A 160 0.01 -8.36 -5.06
C ARG A 160 0.20 -8.89 -6.48
N ASN A 161 -0.52 -8.35 -7.46
CA ASN A 161 -0.44 -8.76 -8.86
C ASN A 161 0.48 -7.87 -9.72
N ASP A 162 0.86 -6.67 -9.26
CA ASP A 162 1.80 -5.80 -9.98
C ASP A 162 3.26 -6.25 -9.80
N ILE A 163 3.68 -7.14 -10.71
CA ILE A 163 5.06 -7.67 -10.78
C ILE A 163 6.08 -6.56 -11.10
N ALA A 164 5.69 -5.52 -11.84
CA ALA A 164 6.61 -4.45 -12.23
C ALA A 164 7.00 -3.61 -11.01
N LEU A 165 6.01 -3.23 -10.20
CA LEU A 165 6.19 -2.58 -8.91
C LEU A 165 7.05 -3.40 -7.95
N GLN A 166 6.78 -4.70 -7.84
CA GLN A 166 7.53 -5.62 -6.98
C GLN A 166 9.00 -5.72 -7.39
N LEU A 167 9.28 -5.84 -8.68
CA LEU A 167 10.65 -5.88 -9.21
C LEU A 167 11.37 -4.54 -9.12
N GLU A 168 10.66 -3.42 -9.10
CA GLU A 168 11.22 -2.10 -8.84
C GLU A 168 11.61 -1.96 -7.36
N TYR A 169 10.74 -2.36 -6.44
CA TYR A 169 11.01 -2.32 -5.01
C TYR A 169 12.15 -3.29 -4.58
N LEU A 170 12.22 -4.49 -5.19
CA LEU A 170 13.35 -5.42 -4.99
C LEU A 170 14.70 -4.90 -5.54
N LYS A 171 14.70 -3.85 -6.37
CA LYS A 171 15.95 -3.16 -6.77
C LYS A 171 16.34 -2.07 -5.78
N THR A 172 15.39 -1.51 -5.03
CA THR A 172 15.68 -0.49 -4.00
C THR A 172 16.16 -1.11 -2.69
N ASP A 173 15.62 -2.28 -2.30
CA ASP A 173 16.00 -2.97 -1.06
C ASP A 173 16.78 -4.27 -1.36
N ALA A 174 18.10 -4.23 -1.12
CA ALA A 174 18.99 -5.37 -1.30
C ALA A 174 18.78 -6.49 -0.26
N ASN A 175 18.41 -6.15 0.98
CA ASN A 175 18.22 -7.13 2.05
C ASN A 175 16.96 -7.96 1.81
N LEU A 176 15.87 -7.29 1.40
CA LEU A 176 14.65 -7.97 0.99
C LEU A 176 14.86 -8.81 -0.27
N ASN A 177 15.63 -8.32 -1.25
CA ASN A 177 15.97 -9.10 -2.45
C ASN A 177 16.73 -10.38 -2.10
N GLN A 178 17.72 -10.30 -1.19
CA GLN A 178 18.43 -11.49 -0.71
C GLN A 178 17.49 -12.48 -0.01
N THR A 179 16.59 -11.97 0.86
CA THR A 179 15.56 -12.77 1.55
C THR A 179 14.61 -13.44 0.56
N TYR A 180 14.15 -12.72 -0.47
CA TYR A 180 13.26 -13.23 -1.53
C TYR A 180 13.94 -14.32 -2.36
N MET A 181 15.20 -14.11 -2.77
CA MET A 181 15.96 -15.08 -3.56
C MET A 181 16.27 -16.35 -2.77
N GLU A 182 16.61 -16.23 -1.49
CA GLU A 182 16.81 -17.40 -0.62
C GLU A 182 15.48 -18.13 -0.36
N ALA A 183 14.42 -17.43 0.04
CA ALA A 183 13.10 -18.04 0.27
C ALA A 183 12.57 -18.76 -0.98
N ARG A 184 12.83 -18.20 -2.18
CA ARG A 184 12.53 -18.82 -3.47
C ARG A 184 13.37 -20.07 -3.74
N ALA A 185 14.63 -20.10 -3.31
CA ALA A 185 15.51 -21.26 -3.43
C ALA A 185 15.13 -22.38 -2.43
N THR A 186 14.59 -22.02 -1.26
CA THR A 186 14.16 -22.98 -0.23
C THR A 186 12.70 -23.38 -0.30
N LYS A 187 11.94 -22.91 -1.31
CA LYS A 187 10.53 -23.29 -1.47
C LYS A 187 10.39 -24.82 -1.58
N PRO A 188 9.27 -25.41 -1.11
CA PRO A 188 8.98 -26.79 -1.42
C PRO A 188 8.64 -26.97 -2.91
N ASP A 189 8.83 -28.15 -3.47
CA ASP A 189 8.58 -28.40 -4.90
C ASP A 189 7.08 -28.39 -5.23
N SER A 190 6.26 -28.68 -4.22
CA SER A 190 4.80 -28.65 -4.21
C SER A 190 4.20 -27.25 -4.46
N ILE A 191 4.85 -26.15 -4.07
CA ILE A 191 4.31 -24.79 -4.28
C ILE A 191 4.71 -24.21 -5.64
N SER A 192 3.74 -23.66 -6.38
CA SER A 192 4.02 -22.95 -7.64
C SER A 192 4.72 -21.61 -7.38
N LEU A 193 5.50 -21.12 -8.35
CA LEU A 193 6.19 -19.82 -8.21
C LEU A 193 5.19 -18.66 -8.06
N GLY A 194 4.01 -18.74 -8.69
CA GLY A 194 2.95 -17.75 -8.53
C GLY A 194 2.37 -17.75 -7.12
N ALA A 195 2.08 -18.92 -6.56
CA ALA A 195 1.59 -19.05 -5.18
C ALA A 195 2.64 -18.55 -4.17
N PHE A 196 3.91 -18.94 -4.33
CA PHE A 196 5.01 -18.42 -3.51
C PHE A 196 5.10 -16.89 -3.56
N ASN A 197 5.05 -16.27 -4.75
CA ASN A 197 5.10 -14.82 -4.88
C ASN A 197 3.91 -14.13 -4.20
N SER A 198 2.69 -14.66 -4.38
CA SER A 198 1.49 -14.10 -3.75
C SER A 198 1.55 -14.15 -2.22
N GLN A 199 2.14 -15.21 -1.64
CA GLN A 199 2.33 -15.37 -0.19
C GLN A 199 3.52 -14.55 0.36
N PHE A 200 4.58 -14.37 -0.43
CA PHE A 200 5.68 -13.49 -0.07
C PHE A 200 5.22 -12.03 0.03
N TRP A 201 4.38 -11.59 -0.92
CA TRP A 201 3.85 -10.22 -0.96
C TRP A 201 2.59 -10.00 -0.12
N SER A 202 1.79 -11.03 0.21
CA SER A 202 0.63 -10.89 1.11
C SER A 202 1.02 -10.35 2.48
N THR A 203 2.16 -10.79 3.01
CA THR A 203 2.72 -10.32 4.28
C THR A 203 3.38 -8.93 4.19
N ARG A 204 3.52 -8.36 2.98
CA ARG A 204 4.29 -7.15 2.64
C ARG A 204 3.48 -6.11 1.83
N THR A 205 2.16 -6.26 1.73
CA THR A 205 1.28 -5.32 1.00
C THR A 205 1.46 -3.87 1.46
N HIS A 206 1.60 -3.66 2.76
CA HIS A 206 1.87 -2.35 3.37
C HIS A 206 3.15 -1.69 2.84
N ILE A 207 4.18 -2.47 2.49
CA ILE A 207 5.44 -1.96 1.94
C ILE A 207 5.25 -1.55 0.47
N LEU A 208 4.59 -2.39 -0.33
CA LEU A 208 4.24 -2.05 -1.71
C LEU A 208 3.33 -0.81 -1.79
N ARG A 209 2.39 -0.68 -0.84
CA ARG A 209 1.54 0.49 -0.66
C ARG A 209 2.36 1.73 -0.31
N ALA A 210 3.25 1.65 0.67
CA ALA A 210 4.13 2.77 1.04
C ALA A 210 5.03 3.20 -0.13
N PHE A 211 5.61 2.24 -0.86
CA PHE A 211 6.44 2.49 -2.04
C PHE A 211 5.65 3.15 -3.19
N LEU A 212 4.39 2.74 -3.43
CA LEU A 212 3.52 3.45 -4.38
C LEU A 212 3.17 4.86 -3.91
N ILE A 213 2.91 5.06 -2.62
CA ILE A 213 2.57 6.39 -2.08
C ILE A 213 3.77 7.32 -2.28
N ASP A 214 4.98 6.90 -1.91
CA ASP A 214 6.23 7.65 -2.09
C ASP A 214 6.51 7.94 -3.58
N LYS A 215 6.42 6.92 -4.45
CA LYS A 215 6.58 7.07 -5.90
C LYS A 215 5.57 8.04 -6.54
N ASN A 216 4.35 8.09 -6.01
CA ASN A 216 3.30 9.02 -6.45
C ASN A 216 3.29 10.34 -5.68
N GLN A 217 4.16 10.54 -4.68
CA GLN A 217 4.23 11.76 -3.89
C GLN A 217 4.87 12.89 -4.71
N GLN A 218 4.03 13.64 -5.41
CA GLN A 218 4.47 14.82 -6.14
C GLN A 218 4.61 16.02 -5.19
N LYS A 219 5.61 16.87 -5.46
CA LYS A 219 5.69 18.19 -4.81
C LYS A 219 4.51 19.03 -5.29
N ALA A 220 3.92 19.81 -4.39
CA ALA A 220 2.85 20.74 -4.73
C ALA A 220 3.27 21.68 -5.88
N ASP A 221 2.33 22.01 -6.76
CA ASP A 221 2.54 23.01 -7.80
C ASP A 221 2.90 24.36 -7.16
N TYR A 222 3.84 25.08 -7.79
CA TYR A 222 4.27 26.40 -7.34
C TYR A 222 4.33 27.36 -8.53
N ASN A 223 4.28 28.68 -8.28
CA ASN A 223 4.30 29.69 -9.34
C ASN A 223 5.65 29.72 -10.08
N VAL A 224 5.76 28.98 -11.19
CA VAL A 224 7.03 28.83 -11.93
C VAL A 224 7.47 30.15 -12.58
N LEU A 225 6.54 30.93 -13.14
CA LEU A 225 6.83 32.22 -13.80
C LEU A 225 7.46 33.26 -12.85
N SER A 226 7.24 33.14 -11.54
CA SER A 226 7.91 33.98 -10.53
C SER A 226 9.36 33.54 -10.22
N THR A 227 9.66 32.24 -10.37
CA THR A 227 10.98 31.66 -10.04
C THR A 227 11.98 31.78 -11.18
N ILE A 228 11.52 31.71 -12.44
CA ILE A 228 12.37 31.84 -13.62
C ILE A 228 12.68 33.33 -13.83
N LYS A 229 13.85 33.75 -13.34
CA LYS A 229 14.42 35.07 -13.65
C LYS A 229 15.39 34.94 -14.83
N PRO A 230 15.28 35.81 -15.85
CA PRO A 230 16.23 35.81 -16.95
C PRO A 230 17.64 36.14 -16.41
N LYS A 231 18.64 35.37 -16.84
CA LYS A 231 20.06 35.64 -16.57
C LYS A 231 20.73 36.06 -17.87
N THR A 232 21.37 37.22 -17.87
CA THR A 232 22.26 37.63 -18.95
C THR A 232 23.62 36.93 -18.74
N VAL A 233 24.06 36.17 -19.73
CA VAL A 233 25.38 35.54 -19.76
C VAL A 233 25.99 35.89 -21.10
N ASP A 234 27.13 36.58 -21.09
CA ASP A 234 27.86 37.05 -22.27
C ASP A 234 27.04 37.99 -23.18
N GLY A 235 26.21 38.86 -22.58
CA GLY A 235 25.35 39.82 -23.30
C GLY A 235 24.04 39.22 -23.84
N ASP A 236 24.04 37.92 -24.12
CA ASP A 236 22.84 37.18 -24.55
C ASP A 236 21.96 36.75 -23.36
N LEU A 237 20.65 36.76 -23.58
CA LEU A 237 19.65 36.35 -22.59
C LEU A 237 19.42 34.84 -22.65
N LYS A 238 20.16 34.06 -21.87
CA LYS A 238 20.02 32.59 -21.82
C LYS A 238 19.15 32.17 -20.64
N LEU A 239 18.11 31.39 -20.93
CA LEU A 239 17.16 30.88 -19.95
C LEU A 239 17.44 29.40 -19.69
N ASN A 240 17.88 29.07 -18.47
CA ASN A 240 18.00 27.68 -18.04
C ASN A 240 16.64 27.20 -17.53
N ILE A 241 15.84 26.65 -18.44
CA ILE A 241 14.50 26.12 -18.15
C ILE A 241 14.58 24.58 -18.16
N THR A 242 13.99 23.94 -17.16
CA THR A 242 13.90 22.49 -17.05
C THR A 242 12.61 22.00 -17.70
N GLU A 243 12.60 20.82 -18.33
CA GLU A 243 11.39 20.18 -18.87
C GLU A 243 10.24 20.12 -17.85
N LYS A 244 10.54 19.78 -16.58
CA LYS A 244 9.57 19.81 -15.48
C LYS A 244 8.95 21.19 -15.24
N GLN A 245 9.70 22.27 -15.47
CA GLN A 245 9.18 23.64 -15.36
C GLN A 245 8.30 24.00 -16.57
N ILE A 246 8.64 23.53 -17.77
CA ILE A 246 7.83 23.70 -18.99
C ILE A 246 6.47 23.02 -18.84
N ALA A 247 6.45 21.75 -18.40
CA ALA A 247 5.21 21.03 -18.14
C ALA A 247 4.31 21.75 -17.11
N LEU A 248 4.91 22.33 -16.07
CA LEU A 248 4.19 23.09 -15.05
C LEU A 248 3.69 24.44 -15.58
N ILE A 249 4.44 25.12 -16.45
CA ILE A 249 3.98 26.32 -17.18
C ILE A 249 2.76 25.98 -18.06
N PHE A 250 2.80 24.88 -18.81
CA PHE A 250 1.65 24.44 -19.63
C PHE A 250 0.43 24.07 -18.78
N LYS A 251 0.63 23.44 -17.60
CA LYS A 251 -0.43 23.15 -16.63
C LYS A 251 -1.07 24.44 -16.08
N GLN A 252 -0.26 25.46 -15.75
CA GLN A 252 -0.72 26.74 -15.24
C GLN A 252 -1.40 27.61 -16.32
N HIS A 253 -0.88 27.58 -17.55
CA HIS A 253 -1.29 28.46 -18.65
C HIS A 253 -1.47 27.67 -19.97
N PRO A 254 -2.64 27.02 -20.17
CA PRO A 254 -2.95 26.28 -21.39
C PRO A 254 -2.83 27.11 -22.69
N LEU A 255 -3.04 28.43 -22.61
CA LEU A 255 -2.77 29.35 -23.73
C LEU A 255 -1.31 29.28 -24.22
N ILE A 256 -0.33 29.13 -23.33
CA ILE A 256 1.08 28.98 -23.73
C ILE A 256 1.28 27.65 -24.47
N MET A 257 0.62 26.57 -24.05
CA MET A 257 0.67 25.28 -24.75
C MET A 257 0.08 25.38 -26.17
N ARG A 258 -1.00 26.15 -26.37
CA ARG A 258 -1.56 26.43 -27.71
C ARG A 258 -0.57 27.19 -28.59
N ILE A 259 -0.03 28.31 -28.10
CA ILE A 259 0.94 29.14 -28.83
C ILE A 259 2.21 28.33 -29.14
N TYR A 260 2.66 27.49 -28.21
CA TYR A 260 3.79 26.57 -28.40
C TYR A 260 3.52 25.59 -29.56
N ASN A 261 2.38 24.90 -29.55
CA ASN A 261 1.99 23.96 -30.61
C ASN A 261 1.79 24.63 -31.99
N GLU A 262 1.41 25.91 -32.02
CA GLU A 262 1.24 26.66 -33.27
C GLU A 262 2.55 27.23 -33.84
N HIS A 263 3.51 27.58 -32.98
CA HIS A 263 4.73 28.30 -33.37
C HIS A 263 6.03 27.48 -33.26
N VAL A 264 6.07 26.38 -32.52
CA VAL A 264 7.19 25.42 -32.52
C VAL A 264 6.74 24.22 -33.37
N PRO A 265 7.50 23.78 -34.40
CA PRO A 265 8.92 24.05 -34.65
C PRO A 265 9.27 25.24 -35.58
N LYS A 266 8.32 26.14 -35.89
CA LYS A 266 8.58 27.27 -36.83
C LYS A 266 9.62 28.26 -36.28
N ILE A 267 9.70 28.40 -34.97
CA ILE A 267 10.83 29.01 -34.24
C ILE A 267 11.46 27.98 -33.30
N THR A 268 12.74 28.17 -32.96
CA THR A 268 13.44 27.28 -32.03
C THR A 268 12.90 27.43 -30.60
N GLU A 269 12.98 26.37 -29.79
CA GLU A 269 12.45 26.40 -28.42
C GLU A 269 13.14 27.46 -27.54
N SER A 270 14.47 27.62 -27.66
CA SER A 270 15.24 28.65 -26.94
C SER A 270 14.84 30.08 -27.34
N GLU A 271 14.51 30.30 -28.62
CA GLU A 271 14.01 31.56 -29.16
C GLU A 271 12.56 31.82 -28.75
N PHE A 272 11.70 30.79 -28.73
CA PHE A 272 10.34 30.85 -28.22
C PHE A 272 10.33 31.33 -26.76
N TRP A 273 11.09 30.67 -25.89
CA TRP A 273 11.10 31.01 -24.47
C TRP A 273 11.75 32.39 -24.21
N SER A 274 12.87 32.72 -24.86
CA SER A 274 13.50 34.04 -24.66
C SER A 274 12.60 35.19 -25.09
N ARG A 275 11.87 35.06 -26.20
CA ARG A 275 10.82 36.02 -26.61
C ARG A 275 9.64 36.05 -25.64
N PHE A 276 9.13 34.89 -25.23
CA PHE A 276 8.02 34.79 -24.29
C PHE A 276 8.32 35.55 -22.98
N PHE A 277 9.45 35.30 -22.32
CA PHE A 277 9.78 35.94 -21.03
C PHE A 277 10.07 37.45 -21.13
N LEU A 278 10.31 37.98 -22.33
CA LEU A 278 10.44 39.43 -22.60
C LEU A 278 9.12 40.10 -23.00
N SER A 279 8.13 39.33 -23.47
CA SER A 279 6.84 39.82 -23.96
C SER A 279 5.98 40.51 -22.89
N LYS A 280 5.02 41.33 -23.33
CA LYS A 280 4.02 41.93 -22.42
C LYS A 280 3.08 40.86 -21.88
N LEU A 281 2.87 39.76 -22.61
CA LEU A 281 2.07 38.64 -22.17
C LEU A 281 2.65 37.98 -20.91
N ALA A 282 3.95 37.66 -20.86
CA ALA A 282 4.57 37.11 -19.65
C ALA A 282 4.50 38.07 -18.45
N LYS A 283 4.66 39.38 -18.68
CA LYS A 283 4.45 40.40 -17.64
C LYS A 283 3.02 40.43 -17.11
N LYS A 284 2.01 40.37 -18.01
CA LYS A 284 0.59 40.28 -17.61
C LYS A 284 0.30 39.02 -16.80
N LEU A 285 0.81 37.85 -17.22
CA LEU A 285 0.66 36.58 -16.50
C LEU A 285 1.35 36.60 -15.13
N ARG A 286 2.53 37.22 -15.02
CA ARG A 286 3.23 37.43 -13.74
C ARG A 286 2.54 38.44 -12.81
N GLY A 287 1.57 39.22 -13.31
CA GLY A 287 0.97 40.30 -12.54
C GLY A 287 1.91 41.49 -12.36
N GLU A 288 2.76 41.79 -13.35
CA GLU A 288 3.53 43.03 -13.37
C GLU A 288 2.80 44.14 -14.12
N ARG A 289 3.10 45.39 -13.74
CA ARG A 289 2.62 46.56 -14.46
C ARG A 289 3.29 46.62 -15.84
N VAL A 290 2.51 46.46 -16.89
CA VAL A 290 2.98 46.65 -18.28
C VAL A 290 3.20 48.14 -18.52
N ALA A 291 4.40 48.52 -18.93
CA ALA A 291 4.69 49.88 -19.35
C ALA A 291 4.38 50.07 -20.85
N SER A 292 3.96 51.26 -21.26
CA SER A 292 3.81 51.59 -22.69
C SER A 292 5.15 51.57 -23.43
N SER A 293 6.26 51.75 -22.72
CA SER A 293 7.64 51.64 -23.21
C SER A 293 8.17 50.21 -23.36
N ASP A 294 7.41 49.19 -22.96
CA ASP A 294 7.85 47.80 -23.08
C ASP A 294 7.88 47.35 -24.54
N ALA A 295 8.87 46.52 -24.89
CA ALA A 295 9.00 45.91 -26.22
C ALA A 295 7.73 45.14 -26.59
N HIS A 296 7.25 45.34 -27.82
CA HIS A 296 6.06 44.70 -28.35
C HIS A 296 6.45 43.48 -29.18
N ASP A 297 5.92 42.31 -28.84
CA ASP A 297 6.14 41.07 -29.61
C ASP A 297 4.91 40.75 -30.46
N THR A 298 5.09 40.56 -31.77
CA THR A 298 4.02 40.31 -32.74
C THR A 298 3.37 38.93 -32.59
N ILE A 299 4.05 37.97 -31.96
CA ILE A 299 3.55 36.62 -31.70
C ILE A 299 2.72 36.63 -30.42
N PHE A 300 3.32 37.07 -29.31
CA PHE A 300 2.73 36.89 -27.97
C PHE A 300 1.70 37.97 -27.61
N ASP A 301 1.89 39.23 -27.99
CA ASP A 301 1.01 40.32 -27.53
C ASP A 301 -0.35 40.36 -28.26
N ARG A 302 -0.56 39.50 -29.28
CA ARG A 302 -1.86 39.28 -29.93
C ARG A 302 -2.87 38.58 -29.01
N TYR A 303 -2.39 37.78 -28.05
CA TYR A 303 -3.22 36.93 -27.21
C TYR A 303 -3.58 37.64 -25.89
N ASP A 304 -4.84 37.53 -25.46
CA ASP A 304 -5.30 38.05 -24.17
C ASP A 304 -5.14 36.98 -23.07
N PRO A 305 -4.45 37.25 -21.95
CA PRO A 305 -4.41 36.32 -20.82
C PRO A 305 -5.80 35.99 -20.23
N ASN A 306 -6.83 36.79 -20.50
CA ASN A 306 -8.20 36.49 -20.07
C ASN A 306 -8.87 35.38 -20.89
N ASP A 307 -8.36 34.98 -22.06
CA ASP A 307 -8.92 33.83 -22.81
C ASP A 307 -8.73 32.51 -22.05
N ASP A 308 -7.64 32.36 -21.30
CA ASP A 308 -7.46 31.25 -20.35
C ASP A 308 -8.55 31.29 -19.26
N LEU A 309 -8.92 32.48 -18.76
CA LEU A 309 -9.91 32.66 -17.69
C LEU A 309 -11.34 32.38 -18.17
N ASN A 310 -11.63 32.68 -19.43
CA ASN A 310 -12.92 32.46 -20.08
C ASN A 310 -13.12 31.00 -20.52
N ASN A 311 -12.04 30.32 -20.94
CA ASN A 311 -12.10 28.97 -21.50
C ASN A 311 -11.80 27.86 -20.48
N THR A 312 -10.97 28.11 -19.47
CA THR A 312 -10.91 27.20 -18.30
C THR A 312 -12.14 27.42 -17.42
N GLY A 313 -12.53 26.42 -16.63
CA GLY A 313 -13.70 26.47 -15.76
C GLY A 313 -13.64 27.51 -14.62
N ALA A 314 -12.72 28.47 -14.64
CA ALA A 314 -12.59 29.52 -13.63
C ALA A 314 -13.85 30.41 -13.51
N LEU A 315 -14.62 30.59 -14.60
CA LEU A 315 -15.96 31.20 -14.56
C LEU A 315 -17.08 30.24 -14.09
N LYS A 316 -16.79 28.93 -14.00
CA LYS A 316 -17.61 27.92 -13.30
C LYS A 316 -17.17 27.69 -11.85
N ILE A 317 -16.03 28.23 -11.44
CA ILE A 317 -15.88 28.83 -10.11
C ILE A 317 -16.69 30.15 -10.10
N ALA A 318 -17.98 30.03 -10.42
CA ALA A 318 -18.95 30.85 -9.71
C ALA A 318 -18.65 30.62 -8.22
N PRO A 319 -18.66 31.68 -7.39
CA PRO A 319 -18.46 31.47 -5.98
C PRO A 319 -19.40 30.36 -5.50
N HIS A 320 -18.85 29.34 -4.84
CA HIS A 320 -19.56 28.57 -3.82
C HIS A 320 -20.34 29.61 -3.02
N GLY A 321 -21.66 29.68 -3.24
CA GLY A 321 -22.39 30.95 -3.19
C GLY A 321 -22.05 31.69 -1.91
N ILE A 322 -21.29 32.80 -2.02
CA ILE A 322 -20.60 33.41 -0.87
C ILE A 322 -21.64 33.50 0.24
N PRO A 323 -21.44 32.81 1.38
CA PRO A 323 -22.48 32.72 2.39
C PRO A 323 -22.98 34.12 2.70
N TYR A 324 -24.30 34.35 2.71
CA TYR A 324 -24.87 35.70 2.64
C TYR A 324 -24.41 36.63 3.80
N MET A 325 -23.87 36.04 4.87
CA MET A 325 -23.15 36.68 5.98
C MET A 325 -21.79 37.32 5.62
N ILE A 326 -21.10 36.84 4.58
CA ILE A 326 -19.80 37.31 4.06
C ILE A 326 -19.98 38.16 2.79
N ASP A 327 -21.18 38.18 2.19
CA ASP A 327 -21.44 38.96 0.98
C ASP A 327 -21.46 40.48 1.28
N ILE A 328 -20.32 41.12 1.01
CA ILE A 328 -20.15 42.58 1.18
C ILE A 328 -20.85 43.35 0.04
N GLU A 329 -21.03 42.75 -1.14
CA GLU A 329 -21.66 43.42 -2.29
C GLU A 329 -23.17 43.58 -2.04
N ALA A 330 -23.84 42.51 -1.59
CA ALA A 330 -25.24 42.57 -1.14
C ALA A 330 -25.44 43.53 0.05
N ASN A 331 -24.45 43.67 0.93
CA ASN A 331 -24.48 44.64 2.03
C ASN A 331 -24.27 46.10 1.52
N GLU A 332 -23.40 46.32 0.54
CA GLU A 332 -23.19 47.63 -0.09
C GLU A 332 -24.46 48.07 -0.84
N GLU A 333 -25.17 47.15 -1.52
CA GLU A 333 -26.48 47.44 -2.12
C GLU A 333 -27.54 47.81 -1.06
N ASN A 334 -27.71 46.99 -0.01
CA ASN A 334 -28.73 47.20 1.03
C ASN A 334 -28.50 48.45 1.88
N GLN A 335 -27.25 48.82 2.18
CA GLN A 335 -26.94 50.07 2.88
C GLN A 335 -27.00 51.31 1.95
N GLY A 336 -27.27 51.10 0.67
CA GLY A 336 -27.34 52.12 -0.37
C GLY A 336 -25.94 52.63 -0.72
N GLY A 337 -25.19 51.87 -1.52
CA GLY A 337 -23.79 52.12 -1.94
C GLY A 337 -23.51 53.45 -2.66
N LEU A 338 -24.49 54.35 -2.75
CA LEU A 338 -24.39 55.73 -3.21
C LEU A 338 -24.86 56.77 -2.16
N ARG A 339 -24.94 56.44 -0.86
CA ARG A 339 -25.31 57.40 0.21
C ARG A 339 -24.44 58.67 0.21
N SER A 340 -23.22 58.60 -0.31
CA SER A 340 -22.54 59.74 -0.93
C SER A 340 -22.54 59.56 -2.44
N GLY A 341 -23.21 60.44 -3.19
CA GLY A 341 -23.34 60.36 -4.67
C GLY A 341 -22.04 60.55 -5.47
N ASN A 342 -20.88 60.50 -4.81
CA ASN A 342 -19.57 60.62 -5.43
C ASN A 342 -19.06 59.22 -5.83
N ARG A 343 -18.80 59.03 -7.13
CA ARG A 343 -18.14 57.82 -7.64
C ARG A 343 -16.74 57.69 -7.02
N LYS A 344 -16.47 56.59 -6.29
CA LYS A 344 -15.17 56.21 -5.67
C LYS A 344 -13.98 56.70 -6.52
N ASP A 345 -12.94 57.29 -5.94
CA ASP A 345 -11.87 57.98 -6.68
C ASP A 345 -11.13 57.08 -7.72
N SER A 346 -10.43 57.68 -8.69
CA SER A 346 -9.69 56.97 -9.75
C SER A 346 -8.52 56.10 -9.25
N GLU A 347 -8.08 56.29 -8.00
CA GLU A 347 -7.14 55.39 -7.33
C GLU A 347 -7.89 54.23 -6.63
N MET A 348 -9.11 54.48 -6.16
CA MET A 348 -10.03 53.53 -5.52
C MET A 348 -10.86 52.71 -6.53
N ARG A 349 -10.45 52.65 -7.79
CA ARG A 349 -11.06 51.84 -8.86
C ARG A 349 -10.03 50.89 -9.48
N PRO A 350 -10.42 49.66 -9.86
CA PRO A 350 -9.53 48.75 -10.56
C PRO A 350 -9.05 49.36 -11.89
N ARG A 351 -7.74 49.63 -12.01
CA ARG A 351 -7.11 50.17 -13.21
C ARG A 351 -6.90 49.05 -14.24
N LYS A 352 -7.19 49.32 -15.52
CA LYS A 352 -7.00 48.35 -16.62
C LYS A 352 -5.53 47.89 -16.76
N ASP A 353 -4.59 48.78 -16.44
CA ASP A 353 -3.15 48.53 -16.58
C ASP A 353 -2.54 47.73 -15.41
N VAL A 354 -3.37 47.35 -14.42
CA VAL A 354 -2.95 46.66 -13.19
C VAL A 354 -3.81 45.39 -13.01
N PRO A 355 -3.69 44.38 -13.90
CA PRO A 355 -4.44 43.13 -13.81
C PRO A 355 -3.97 42.21 -12.66
N ILE A 356 -3.03 42.67 -11.83
CA ILE A 356 -2.29 41.93 -10.78
C ILE A 356 -3.23 41.11 -9.90
N LEU A 357 -4.34 41.68 -9.45
CA LEU A 357 -5.30 40.97 -8.59
C LEU A 357 -6.03 39.86 -9.35
N LYS A 358 -6.33 40.04 -10.64
CA LYS A 358 -6.97 39.00 -11.46
C LYS A 358 -6.01 37.87 -11.79
N SER A 359 -4.76 38.19 -12.15
CA SER A 359 -3.74 37.16 -12.41
C SER A 359 -3.38 36.40 -11.14
N LEU A 360 -3.20 37.08 -10.00
CA LEU A 360 -2.95 36.44 -8.70
C LEU A 360 -4.13 35.55 -8.29
N ASN A 361 -5.37 36.07 -8.31
CA ASN A 361 -6.55 35.28 -7.92
C ASN A 361 -6.72 34.05 -8.82
N SER A 362 -6.57 34.20 -10.15
CA SER A 362 -6.66 33.06 -11.08
C SER A 362 -5.55 32.03 -10.89
N LEU A 363 -4.33 32.47 -10.57
CA LEU A 363 -3.20 31.60 -10.27
C LEU A 363 -3.41 30.88 -8.93
N SER A 364 -3.87 31.57 -7.90
CA SER A 364 -4.20 30.96 -6.60
C SER A 364 -5.33 29.93 -6.72
N ALA A 365 -6.37 30.22 -7.49
CA ALA A 365 -7.45 29.28 -7.78
C ALA A 365 -6.91 28.02 -8.49
N LYS A 366 -6.09 28.17 -9.54
CA LYS A 366 -5.47 27.04 -10.25
C LYS A 366 -4.46 26.25 -9.40
N LEU A 367 -3.76 26.90 -8.46
CA LEU A 367 -2.90 26.19 -7.51
C LEU A 367 -3.74 25.38 -6.51
N MET A 368 -4.88 25.90 -6.05
CA MET A 368 -5.79 25.19 -5.14
C MET A 368 -6.60 24.09 -5.84
N GLU A 369 -6.95 24.25 -7.13
CA GLU A 369 -7.65 23.24 -7.93
C GLU A 369 -6.90 21.90 -8.01
N ASN A 370 -5.57 21.94 -7.98
CA ASN A 370 -4.71 20.75 -7.97
C ASN A 370 -4.43 20.18 -6.58
N VAL A 371 -4.81 20.88 -5.50
CA VAL A 371 -4.73 20.36 -4.14
C VAL A 371 -6.01 19.57 -3.89
N ALA A 372 -5.87 18.28 -3.55
CA ALA A 372 -7.03 17.46 -3.19
C ALA A 372 -7.80 18.15 -2.04
N PRO A 373 -9.12 18.35 -2.14
CA PRO A 373 -9.88 18.98 -1.09
C PRO A 373 -9.85 18.07 0.15
N ALA A 374 -9.11 18.49 1.17
CA ALA A 374 -8.89 17.70 2.38
C ALA A 374 -10.19 17.46 3.18
N ASP A 375 -11.16 18.38 3.03
CA ASP A 375 -12.32 18.50 3.91
C ASP A 375 -13.68 18.26 3.21
N VAL A 376 -13.70 17.76 1.96
CA VAL A 376 -14.97 17.47 1.25
C VAL A 376 -15.28 15.98 1.37
N ASP A 377 -16.08 15.62 2.37
CA ASP A 377 -16.69 14.30 2.46
C ASP A 377 -17.62 14.08 1.23
N PRO A 378 -17.35 13.08 0.37
CA PRO A 378 -18.18 12.83 -0.82
C PRO A 378 -19.60 12.34 -0.49
N HIS A 379 -19.90 12.06 0.78
CA HIS A 379 -21.25 11.77 1.28
C HIS A 379 -21.95 12.97 1.92
N ALA A 380 -21.32 14.15 1.97
CA ALA A 380 -21.96 15.35 2.50
C ALA A 380 -23.28 15.66 1.76
N PRO A 381 -24.38 15.92 2.50
CA PRO A 381 -25.67 16.23 1.88
C PRO A 381 -25.55 17.52 1.07
N LYS A 382 -26.22 17.54 -0.09
CA LYS A 382 -26.20 18.70 -1.00
C LYS A 382 -27.03 19.86 -0.42
N GLY A 383 -26.41 20.59 0.50
CA GLY A 383 -27.01 21.62 1.36
C GLY A 383 -25.93 22.53 1.95
N MET A 384 -26.20 23.17 3.10
CA MET A 384 -25.23 24.06 3.74
C MET A 384 -24.12 23.27 4.44
N ASP A 385 -22.87 23.56 4.10
CA ASP A 385 -21.70 22.80 4.58
C ASP A 385 -21.65 22.71 6.11
N GLU A 386 -21.17 21.59 6.64
CA GLU A 386 -21.02 21.37 8.08
C GLU A 386 -20.07 22.41 8.72
N ALA A 387 -19.06 22.88 7.99
CA ALA A 387 -18.22 24.00 8.41
C ALA A 387 -19.01 25.31 8.59
N THR A 388 -19.95 25.59 7.68
CA THR A 388 -20.84 26.77 7.75
C THR A 388 -21.83 26.62 8.89
N TYR A 389 -22.42 25.43 9.09
CA TYR A 389 -23.25 25.12 10.26
C TYR A 389 -22.48 25.31 11.57
N ASN A 390 -21.26 24.75 11.69
CA ASN A 390 -20.39 24.91 12.85
C ASN A 390 -19.99 26.37 13.13
N SER A 391 -19.95 27.23 12.10
CA SER A 391 -19.72 28.68 12.28
C SER A 391 -20.94 29.41 12.85
N LEU A 392 -22.16 28.88 12.63
CA LEU A 392 -23.42 29.41 13.18
C LEU A 392 -23.75 28.86 14.57
N VAL A 393 -23.25 27.67 14.91
CA VAL A 393 -23.45 27.05 16.24
C VAL A 393 -22.60 27.75 17.30
N LEU A 394 -23.21 28.68 18.02
CA LEU A 394 -22.63 29.34 19.19
C LEU A 394 -22.30 28.30 20.28
N ARG A 395 -21.08 28.39 20.84
CA ARG A 395 -20.60 27.48 21.90
C ARG A 395 -21.50 27.47 23.13
N ASP A 396 -22.04 28.63 23.49
CA ASP A 396 -22.82 28.85 24.72
C ASP A 396 -24.25 28.27 24.65
N LEU A 397 -24.72 27.90 23.44
CA LEU A 397 -26.02 27.26 23.22
C LEU A 397 -25.92 25.74 23.08
N ARG A 398 -24.71 25.16 23.17
CA ARG A 398 -24.54 23.72 23.20
C ARG A 398 -25.03 23.20 24.56
N VAL A 399 -25.86 22.15 24.54
CA VAL A 399 -25.98 21.27 25.69
C VAL A 399 -24.57 20.78 26.00
N ALA A 400 -24.14 20.79 27.27
CA ALA A 400 -22.82 20.30 27.62
C ALA A 400 -22.68 18.86 27.11
N ASP A 401 -21.65 18.60 26.30
CA ASP A 401 -21.42 17.28 25.71
C ASP A 401 -21.19 16.28 26.86
N GLU A 402 -22.25 15.56 27.24
CA GLU A 402 -22.15 14.44 28.17
C GLU A 402 -21.26 13.40 27.49
N VAL A 403 -20.04 13.26 27.99
CA VAL A 403 -19.07 12.32 27.43
C VAL A 403 -19.67 10.93 27.59
N ASP A 404 -20.06 10.31 26.46
CA ASP A 404 -20.57 8.93 26.37
C ASP A 404 -19.49 7.93 26.81
N ARG A 405 -19.27 7.86 28.12
CA ARG A 405 -18.38 6.90 28.77
C ARG A 405 -19.16 5.60 28.90
N ILE A 406 -18.80 4.64 28.06
CA ILE A 406 -19.27 3.25 28.21
C ILE A 406 -18.84 2.75 29.59
N HIS A 407 -19.76 2.76 30.55
CA HIS A 407 -19.50 2.28 31.91
C HIS A 407 -19.44 0.76 31.91
N LEU A 408 -18.22 0.22 31.86
CA LEU A 408 -17.97 -1.21 31.77
C LEU A 408 -18.08 -1.82 33.17
N GLN A 409 -19.24 -2.40 33.48
CA GLN A 409 -19.51 -3.09 34.73
C GLN A 409 -18.85 -4.48 34.72
N ILE A 410 -17.73 -4.62 35.46
CA ILE A 410 -16.99 -5.87 35.55
C ILE A 410 -17.62 -6.74 36.65
N ASN A 411 -18.43 -7.72 36.24
CA ASN A 411 -19.13 -8.60 37.18
C ASN A 411 -18.24 -9.66 37.85
N GLU A 412 -16.99 -9.83 37.40
CA GLU A 412 -16.08 -10.92 37.82
C GLU A 412 -14.70 -10.42 38.30
N GLU A 413 -14.61 -9.28 39.01
CA GLU A 413 -13.34 -8.74 39.52
C GLU A 413 -12.51 -9.76 40.33
N GLN A 414 -13.18 -10.62 41.12
CA GLN A 414 -12.50 -11.68 41.88
C GLN A 414 -11.93 -12.79 40.99
N ALA A 415 -12.60 -13.16 39.89
CA ALA A 415 -12.07 -14.16 38.96
C ALA A 415 -10.88 -13.61 38.15
N PHE A 416 -10.88 -12.30 37.87
CA PHE A 416 -9.74 -11.62 37.26
C PHE A 416 -8.54 -11.58 38.21
N SER A 417 -8.78 -11.27 39.49
CA SER A 417 -7.75 -11.28 40.54
C SER A 417 -7.19 -12.68 40.84
N SER A 418 -8.02 -13.74 40.75
CA SER A 418 -7.57 -15.12 41.00
C SER A 418 -6.87 -15.76 39.81
N LYS A 419 -7.18 -15.37 38.56
CA LYS A 419 -6.55 -15.92 37.34
C LYS A 419 -5.22 -15.25 36.96
N GLY A 420 -4.85 -14.14 37.60
CA GLY A 420 -3.54 -13.49 37.39
C GLY A 420 -2.32 -14.34 37.81
N GLY A 421 -2.53 -15.54 38.38
CA GLY A 421 -1.49 -16.45 38.83
C GLY A 421 -1.46 -17.79 38.09
N GLU A 422 -1.24 -17.80 36.76
CA GLU A 422 -0.82 -19.04 36.08
C GLU A 422 0.59 -19.50 36.51
N VAL A 423 1.36 -18.61 37.14
CA VAL A 423 2.46 -18.99 38.06
C VAL A 423 2.01 -18.76 39.49
N ALA A 424 1.00 -19.52 39.92
CA ALA A 424 0.77 -19.76 41.33
C ALA A 424 2.07 -20.38 41.87
N SER A 425 2.84 -19.61 42.64
CA SER A 425 3.97 -20.18 43.38
C SER A 425 3.45 -21.36 44.20
N SER A 426 4.25 -22.40 44.41
CA SER A 426 3.81 -23.59 45.18
C SER A 426 3.26 -23.23 46.58
N ASN A 427 3.67 -22.08 47.13
CA ASN A 427 3.11 -21.51 48.36
C ASN A 427 1.66 -21.03 48.21
N ALA A 428 1.28 -20.43 47.08
CA ALA A 428 -0.10 -19.99 46.83
C ALA A 428 -1.09 -21.16 46.82
N ASP A 429 -0.71 -22.30 46.22
CA ASP A 429 -1.49 -23.55 46.26
C ASP A 429 -1.59 -24.16 47.67
N VAL A 430 -0.63 -23.86 48.55
CA VAL A 430 -0.66 -24.26 49.97
C VAL A 430 -1.57 -23.32 50.75
N PHE A 431 -1.47 -22.01 50.55
CA PHE A 431 -2.34 -21.03 51.21
C PHE A 431 -3.81 -21.16 50.79
N ALA A 432 -4.10 -21.45 49.52
CA ALA A 432 -5.45 -21.70 49.02
C ALA A 432 -6.14 -22.92 49.65
N LYS A 433 -5.37 -23.83 50.26
CA LYS A 433 -5.87 -25.03 50.98
C LYS A 433 -5.99 -24.82 52.48
N GLN A 434 -5.54 -23.68 53.02
CA GLN A 434 -5.62 -23.38 54.45
C GLN A 434 -6.92 -22.65 54.77
N ASP A 435 -7.60 -23.09 55.83
CA ASP A 435 -8.77 -22.38 56.36
C ASP A 435 -8.34 -21.10 57.09
N PRO A 436 -8.79 -19.90 56.65
CA PRO A 436 -8.35 -18.64 57.24
C PRO A 436 -8.72 -18.49 58.72
N GLU A 437 -9.80 -19.10 59.20
CA GLU A 437 -10.16 -19.03 60.63
C GLU A 437 -9.16 -19.82 61.49
N SER A 438 -8.77 -21.02 61.04
CA SER A 438 -7.73 -21.82 61.70
C SER A 438 -6.38 -21.09 61.76
N VAL A 439 -5.97 -20.44 60.67
CA VAL A 439 -4.71 -19.69 60.58
C VAL A 439 -4.74 -18.44 61.47
N LEU A 440 -5.84 -17.68 61.46
CA LEU A 440 -6.01 -16.52 62.35
C LEU A 440 -6.02 -16.91 63.83
N ARG A 441 -6.57 -18.08 64.17
CA ARG A 441 -6.55 -18.59 65.56
C ARG A 441 -5.14 -18.98 66.00
N LEU A 442 -4.40 -19.68 65.14
CA LEU A 442 -3.00 -20.04 65.38
C LEU A 442 -2.12 -18.79 65.53
N PHE A 443 -2.24 -17.84 64.59
CA PHE A 443 -1.49 -16.60 64.61
C PHE A 443 -1.77 -15.75 65.86
N ARG A 444 -3.01 -15.77 66.38
CA ARG A 444 -3.37 -15.11 67.64
C ARG A 444 -2.78 -15.80 68.87
N SER A 445 -2.70 -17.14 68.90
CA SER A 445 -1.98 -17.83 69.99
C SER A 445 -0.48 -17.54 69.92
N ASP A 446 0.10 -17.57 68.73
CA ASP A 446 1.54 -17.41 68.54
C ASP A 446 2.00 -15.99 68.88
N ILE A 447 1.23 -14.95 68.49
CA ILE A 447 1.45 -13.57 68.95
C ILE A 447 1.32 -13.47 70.48
N GLY A 448 0.37 -14.18 71.09
CA GLY A 448 0.25 -14.25 72.55
C GLY A 448 1.52 -14.78 73.21
N HIS A 449 2.15 -15.80 72.60
CA HIS A 449 3.40 -16.40 73.05
C HIS A 449 4.67 -15.57 72.71
N LEU A 450 4.60 -14.61 71.78
CA LEU A 450 5.70 -13.67 71.50
C LEU A 450 5.82 -12.56 72.56
N ILE A 451 4.72 -12.21 73.24
CA ILE A 451 4.67 -11.08 74.18
C ILE A 451 5.19 -11.48 75.57
N THR A 452 5.18 -12.77 75.90
CA THR A 452 5.64 -13.32 77.18
C THR A 452 7.12 -13.70 77.12
N THR A 453 7.95 -13.07 77.96
CA THR A 453 9.38 -13.43 78.18
C THR A 453 9.54 -14.73 79.00
N ASP A 454 8.67 -15.71 78.76
CA ASP A 454 8.73 -17.04 79.38
C ASP A 454 9.68 -17.94 78.58
N PRO A 455 10.33 -18.94 79.22
CA PRO A 455 11.24 -19.88 78.54
C PRO A 455 10.56 -20.80 77.51
N ASN A 456 9.24 -20.68 77.34
CA ASN A 456 8.45 -21.35 76.30
C ASN A 456 7.97 -20.38 75.18
N GLY A 457 8.37 -19.11 75.23
CA GLY A 457 8.10 -18.14 74.16
C GLY A 457 8.91 -18.43 72.90
N ILE A 458 8.38 -18.00 71.75
CA ILE A 458 9.07 -18.17 70.46
C ILE A 458 10.13 -17.07 70.32
N ASP A 459 11.39 -17.40 70.61
CA ASP A 459 12.49 -16.48 70.38
C ASP A 459 12.72 -16.27 68.87
N LEU A 460 12.38 -15.08 68.39
CA LEU A 460 12.63 -14.65 67.01
C LEU A 460 14.14 -14.56 66.70
N GLN A 461 15.00 -14.36 67.70
CA GLN A 461 16.43 -14.17 67.50
C GLN A 461 17.11 -15.52 67.23
N GLY A 462 16.88 -16.54 68.06
CA GLY A 462 17.24 -17.93 67.78
C GLY A 462 16.52 -18.51 66.55
N GLY A 463 15.24 -18.14 66.33
CA GLY A 463 14.44 -18.61 65.20
C GLY A 463 14.85 -18.05 63.83
N THR A 464 15.48 -16.86 63.79
CA THR A 464 16.04 -16.30 62.55
C THR A 464 17.44 -16.83 62.22
N GLY A 465 18.15 -17.41 63.20
CA GLY A 465 19.42 -18.12 62.98
C GLY A 465 20.54 -17.24 62.40
N ILE A 466 20.52 -15.94 62.72
CA ILE A 466 21.57 -14.99 62.32
C ILE A 466 22.61 -14.92 63.45
N GLU A 467 23.37 -16.00 63.62
CA GLU A 467 24.61 -15.97 64.38
C GLU A 467 25.74 -15.58 63.41
N GLU A 468 26.17 -14.32 63.46
CA GLU A 468 27.31 -13.84 62.65
C GLU A 468 28.64 -14.46 63.10
N ASP A 469 28.73 -14.91 64.36
CA ASP A 469 29.93 -15.46 65.00
C ASP A 469 29.97 -17.01 65.05
N SER A 470 28.99 -17.72 64.46
CA SER A 470 28.96 -19.20 64.46
C SER A 470 29.94 -19.82 63.47
N ASP A 471 31.21 -19.88 63.86
CA ASP A 471 32.34 -20.45 63.11
C ASP A 471 32.35 -22.00 63.13
N SER A 472 31.20 -22.64 62.87
CA SER A 472 31.02 -24.10 63.01
C SER A 472 31.60 -24.87 61.81
N GLU A 473 32.93 -25.03 61.79
CA GLU A 473 33.70 -25.81 60.81
C GLU A 473 33.78 -27.32 61.15
N ASN A 474 32.77 -27.87 61.83
CA ASN A 474 32.71 -29.30 62.21
C ASN A 474 31.79 -30.10 61.29
N ASP A 475 32.38 -30.93 60.43
CA ASP A 475 31.72 -31.82 59.45
C ASP A 475 31.16 -33.14 60.06
N ASP A 476 31.27 -33.35 61.38
CA ASP A 476 31.08 -34.67 62.03
C ASP A 476 29.64 -35.03 62.46
N GLU A 477 28.64 -34.16 62.26
CA GLU A 477 27.22 -34.45 62.59
C GLU A 477 26.32 -34.33 61.35
N PRO A 478 25.81 -35.44 60.76
CA PRO A 478 24.97 -35.44 59.56
C PRO A 478 23.51 -35.05 59.86
N ALA A 479 23.30 -34.07 60.73
CA ALA A 479 21.99 -33.45 60.94
C ALA A 479 21.64 -32.61 59.71
N THR A 480 20.71 -33.11 58.89
CA THR A 480 20.20 -32.44 57.68
C THR A 480 19.37 -31.20 58.04
N LYS A 481 20.05 -30.13 58.47
CA LYS A 481 19.46 -28.82 58.76
C LYS A 481 18.73 -28.34 57.52
N ARG A 482 17.39 -28.24 57.61
CA ARG A 482 16.55 -27.81 56.50
C ARG A 482 16.98 -26.40 56.06
N PRO A 483 17.13 -26.13 54.76
CA PRO A 483 17.57 -24.82 54.28
C PRO A 483 16.52 -23.77 54.66
N HIS A 484 16.88 -22.89 55.60
CA HIS A 484 16.05 -21.75 56.02
C HIS A 484 16.62 -20.44 55.46
N VAL A 485 15.76 -19.43 55.40
CA VAL A 485 16.15 -18.05 55.04
C VAL A 485 17.20 -17.56 56.04
N GLY A 486 18.31 -16.98 55.54
CA GLY A 486 19.44 -16.53 56.37
C GLY A 486 20.59 -17.54 56.52
N SER A 487 20.36 -18.83 56.28
CA SER A 487 21.41 -19.87 56.37
C SER A 487 22.59 -19.62 55.41
N ARG A 488 23.80 -20.08 55.78
CA ARG A 488 25.02 -19.93 54.92
C ARG A 488 24.85 -20.58 53.55
N ALA A 489 24.14 -21.71 53.48
CA ALA A 489 23.79 -22.37 52.21
C ALA A 489 22.85 -21.52 51.34
N ALA A 490 21.80 -20.93 51.92
CA ALA A 490 20.91 -20.01 51.20
C ALA A 490 21.65 -18.73 50.75
N ARG A 491 22.54 -18.17 51.58
CA ARG A 491 23.40 -17.04 51.21
C ARG A 491 24.36 -17.40 50.06
N ALA A 492 24.98 -18.59 50.08
CA ALA A 492 25.85 -19.06 49.00
C ALA A 492 25.08 -19.30 47.70
N ALA A 493 23.88 -19.88 47.76
CA ALA A 493 23.01 -20.05 46.61
C ALA A 493 22.62 -18.68 46.00
N ALA A 494 22.12 -17.75 46.81
CA ALA A 494 21.79 -16.40 46.39
C ALA A 494 22.99 -15.63 45.81
N GLN A 495 24.18 -15.76 46.43
CA GLN A 495 25.42 -15.20 45.90
C GLN A 495 25.78 -15.81 44.53
N SER A 496 25.62 -17.12 44.35
CA SER A 496 25.89 -17.79 43.07
C SER A 496 24.93 -17.32 41.96
N ASP A 497 23.67 -17.08 42.30
CA ASP A 497 22.65 -16.57 41.40
C ASP A 497 22.89 -15.09 41.03
N ILE A 498 23.22 -14.24 42.01
CA ILE A 498 23.67 -12.85 41.78
C ILE A 498 24.89 -12.82 40.85
N LEU A 499 25.89 -13.69 41.07
CA LEU A 499 27.07 -13.80 40.21
C LEU A 499 26.78 -14.38 38.83
N ALA A 500 25.71 -15.16 38.66
CA ALA A 500 25.21 -15.61 37.36
C ALA A 500 24.49 -14.46 36.63
N GLY A 501 23.61 -13.73 37.33
CA GLY A 501 22.91 -12.55 36.82
C GLY A 501 23.86 -11.43 36.40
N ILE A 502 24.90 -11.13 37.19
CA ILE A 502 25.95 -10.15 36.83
C ILE A 502 26.71 -10.59 35.57
N ARG A 503 27.02 -11.88 35.43
CA ARG A 503 27.67 -12.41 34.21
C ARG A 503 26.77 -12.27 32.99
N ARG A 504 25.49 -12.63 33.12
CA ARG A 504 24.47 -12.50 32.06
C ARG A 504 24.30 -11.03 31.62
N HIS A 505 24.06 -10.12 32.56
CA HIS A 505 23.92 -8.69 32.27
C HIS A 505 25.21 -8.09 31.67
N ARG A 506 26.40 -8.57 32.07
CA ARG A 506 27.66 -8.17 31.42
C ARG A 506 27.72 -8.64 29.96
N SER A 507 27.35 -9.89 29.66
CA SER A 507 27.33 -10.40 28.29
C SER A 507 26.25 -9.75 27.41
N GLU A 508 25.11 -9.36 27.98
CA GLU A 508 24.05 -8.63 27.27
C GLU A 508 24.44 -7.17 26.98
N LYS A 509 25.18 -6.52 27.89
CA LYS A 509 25.55 -5.09 27.78
C LYS A 509 26.83 -4.82 26.98
N TYR A 510 27.79 -5.76 26.97
CA TYR A 510 29.11 -5.56 26.36
C TYR A 510 29.44 -6.58 25.26
N GLY A 511 28.48 -7.44 24.90
CA GLY A 511 28.76 -8.68 24.17
C GLY A 511 29.45 -9.71 25.06
N GLY A 512 29.59 -10.93 24.55
CA GLY A 512 30.47 -11.93 25.17
C GLY A 512 31.95 -11.60 24.94
N ASP A 513 32.83 -12.59 25.13
CA ASP A 513 34.25 -12.51 24.71
C ASP A 513 34.41 -12.60 23.16
N TRP A 514 33.40 -12.13 22.44
CA TRP A 514 33.18 -12.25 21.00
C TRP A 514 32.87 -10.86 20.45
N THR A 515 33.58 -10.45 19.40
CA THR A 515 33.28 -9.22 18.66
C THR A 515 31.94 -9.33 17.93
N ASP A 516 31.23 -8.21 17.74
CA ASP A 516 29.95 -8.18 17.00
C ASP A 516 30.02 -8.82 15.60
N ASP A 517 31.18 -8.74 14.94
CA ASP A 517 31.45 -9.35 13.63
C ASP A 517 31.53 -10.90 13.64
N ALA A 518 31.58 -11.54 14.83
CA ALA A 518 31.82 -12.97 14.99
C ALA A 518 31.03 -13.56 16.19
N PRO A 519 29.68 -13.53 16.18
CA PRO A 519 28.86 -13.99 17.30
C PRO A 519 29.17 -15.45 17.66
N MET A 520 29.37 -15.72 18.95
CA MET A 520 29.72 -17.04 19.49
C MET A 520 30.99 -17.67 18.87
N GLY A 521 31.86 -16.87 18.25
CA GLY A 521 33.07 -17.32 17.55
C GLY A 521 32.82 -17.89 16.15
N LEU A 522 31.65 -17.65 15.57
CA LEU A 522 31.34 -18.05 14.20
C LEU A 522 32.04 -17.15 13.16
N PRO A 523 32.54 -17.69 12.04
CA PRO A 523 33.04 -16.88 10.93
C PRO A 523 31.94 -15.95 10.37
N PRO A 524 32.27 -14.73 9.89
CA PRO A 524 31.28 -13.75 9.47
C PRO A 524 30.38 -14.24 8.31
N SER A 525 30.90 -15.06 7.40
CA SER A 525 30.11 -15.69 6.33
C SER A 525 29.09 -16.69 6.86
N VAL A 526 29.42 -17.43 7.92
CA VAL A 526 28.49 -18.36 8.60
C VAL A 526 27.47 -17.57 9.41
N ALA A 527 27.87 -16.49 10.09
CA ALA A 527 26.96 -15.62 10.82
C ALA A 527 25.93 -14.96 9.89
N GLN A 528 26.36 -14.46 8.73
CA GLN A 528 25.46 -13.98 7.67
C GLN A 528 24.51 -15.08 7.17
N GLN A 529 25.02 -16.29 6.92
CA GLN A 529 24.18 -17.43 6.53
C GLN A 529 23.16 -17.82 7.63
N CYS A 530 23.53 -17.71 8.91
CA CYS A 530 22.60 -17.91 10.04
C CYS A 530 21.54 -16.81 10.10
N ALA A 531 21.90 -15.54 9.89
CA ALA A 531 20.94 -14.42 9.88
C ALA A 531 19.93 -14.54 8.73
N LEU A 532 20.39 -14.95 7.54
CA LEU A 532 19.55 -15.19 6.36
C LEU A 532 18.60 -16.37 6.55
N THR A 533 19.14 -17.52 6.99
CA THR A 533 18.31 -18.69 7.29
C THR A 533 17.33 -18.44 8.43
N ASN A 534 17.67 -17.65 9.45
CA ASN A 534 16.73 -17.16 10.46
C ASN A 534 15.61 -16.33 9.83
N THR A 535 15.96 -15.26 9.11
CA THR A 535 14.99 -14.33 8.49
C THR A 535 13.99 -15.09 7.61
N THR A 536 14.46 -15.99 6.76
CA THR A 536 13.58 -16.78 5.88
C THR A 536 12.78 -17.85 6.63
N SER A 537 13.32 -18.48 7.69
CA SER A 537 12.55 -19.43 8.52
C SER A 537 11.45 -18.74 9.32
N VAL A 538 11.73 -17.55 9.87
CA VAL A 538 10.74 -16.69 10.56
C VAL A 538 9.65 -16.22 9.60
N GLU A 539 9.98 -15.96 8.33
CA GLU A 539 8.98 -15.60 7.32
C GLU A 539 8.06 -16.77 6.94
N PHE A 540 8.58 -17.99 6.78
CA PHE A 540 7.71 -19.18 6.63
C PHE A 540 6.85 -19.43 7.88
N LEU A 541 7.40 -19.23 9.08
CA LEU A 541 6.66 -19.33 10.33
C LEU A 541 5.56 -18.25 10.44
N ARG A 542 5.83 -17.02 9.99
CA ARG A 542 4.84 -15.95 9.89
C ARG A 542 3.72 -16.28 8.90
N GLN A 543 4.07 -16.80 7.72
CA GLN A 543 3.09 -17.28 6.74
C GLN A 543 2.24 -18.42 7.31
N PHE A 544 2.85 -19.37 8.01
CA PHE A 544 2.16 -20.46 8.70
C PHE A 544 1.14 -19.94 9.71
N TRP A 545 1.53 -19.10 10.68
CA TRP A 545 0.57 -18.59 11.68
C TRP A 545 -0.52 -17.70 11.08
N MET A 546 -0.19 -16.91 10.05
CA MET A 546 -1.17 -16.11 9.31
C MET A 546 -2.18 -16.96 8.52
N ALA A 547 -1.87 -18.22 8.21
CA ALA A 547 -2.81 -19.18 7.62
C ALA A 547 -3.55 -19.97 8.72
N PHE A 548 -2.82 -20.50 9.69
CA PHE A 548 -3.33 -21.38 10.73
C PHE A 548 -4.36 -20.69 11.63
N LEU A 549 -4.19 -19.40 11.90
CA LEU A 549 -5.10 -18.61 12.73
C LEU A 549 -6.17 -17.85 11.94
N SER A 550 -6.25 -17.99 10.60
CA SER A 550 -7.24 -17.22 9.82
C SER A 550 -8.64 -17.83 9.84
N GLY A 551 -8.76 -19.14 10.08
CA GLY A 551 -10.04 -19.85 10.07
C GLY A 551 -10.64 -20.07 8.68
N ASP A 552 -9.92 -19.70 7.60
CA ASP A 552 -10.41 -19.84 6.22
C ASP A 552 -10.18 -21.29 5.71
N PRO A 553 -11.23 -22.04 5.33
CA PRO A 553 -11.08 -23.42 4.88
C PRO A 553 -10.29 -23.54 3.56
N ASP A 554 -10.41 -22.54 2.67
CA ASP A 554 -9.68 -22.50 1.39
C ASP A 554 -8.15 -22.47 1.58
N ARG A 555 -7.68 -22.01 2.75
CA ARG A 555 -6.26 -21.90 3.10
C ARG A 555 -5.71 -23.14 3.78
N ALA A 556 -6.55 -24.14 4.08
CA ALA A 556 -6.11 -25.40 4.67
C ALA A 556 -5.11 -26.15 3.76
N ALA A 557 -5.28 -26.08 2.44
CA ALA A 557 -4.32 -26.63 1.49
C ALA A 557 -2.95 -25.94 1.57
N GLU A 558 -2.90 -24.62 1.87
CA GLU A 558 -1.65 -23.87 2.03
C GLU A 558 -0.84 -24.37 3.23
N LEU A 559 -1.52 -24.78 4.32
CA LEU A 559 -0.89 -25.25 5.54
C LEU A 559 -0.02 -26.49 5.31
N GLN A 560 -0.45 -27.43 4.47
CA GLN A 560 0.32 -28.64 4.17
C GLN A 560 1.69 -28.28 3.56
N TYR A 561 1.72 -27.37 2.58
CA TYR A 561 2.95 -26.91 1.94
C TYR A 561 3.81 -26.06 2.88
N LEU A 562 3.18 -25.24 3.73
CA LEU A 562 3.88 -24.44 4.72
C LEU A 562 4.56 -25.33 5.77
N VAL A 563 3.91 -26.40 6.24
CA VAL A 563 4.53 -27.37 7.17
C VAL A 563 5.70 -28.12 6.51
N GLU A 564 5.61 -28.44 5.22
CA GLU A 564 6.75 -28.96 4.44
C GLU A 564 7.91 -27.95 4.40
N ALA A 565 7.63 -26.66 4.17
CA ALA A 565 8.63 -25.59 4.20
C ALA A 565 9.24 -25.40 5.60
N LEU A 566 8.46 -25.50 6.68
CA LEU A 566 8.96 -25.46 8.06
C LEU A 566 9.92 -26.64 8.32
N GLN A 567 9.61 -27.85 7.86
CA GLN A 567 10.52 -28.99 7.96
C GLN A 567 11.84 -28.74 7.19
N ARG A 568 11.76 -28.36 5.91
CA ARG A 568 12.94 -27.99 5.10
C ARG A 568 13.77 -26.87 5.76
N SER A 569 13.14 -25.96 6.50
CA SER A 569 13.83 -24.90 7.25
C SER A 569 14.65 -25.43 8.43
N VAL A 570 14.17 -26.45 9.15
CA VAL A 570 14.91 -27.15 10.22
C VAL A 570 16.11 -27.89 9.63
N ASP A 571 15.91 -28.63 8.54
CA ASP A 571 16.97 -29.38 7.86
C ASP A 571 18.09 -28.45 7.36
N ARG A 572 17.72 -27.25 6.87
CA ARG A 572 18.66 -26.20 6.50
C ARG A 572 19.44 -25.62 7.69
N ILE A 573 18.80 -25.40 8.84
CA ILE A 573 19.51 -24.95 10.07
C ILE A 573 20.56 -25.99 10.47
N HIS A 574 20.22 -27.29 10.39
CA HIS A 574 21.19 -28.36 10.63
C HIS A 574 22.32 -28.37 9.58
N ALA A 575 22.02 -28.18 8.30
CA ALA A 575 23.05 -28.08 7.25
C ALA A 575 24.02 -26.91 7.47
N VAL A 576 23.53 -25.73 7.87
CA VAL A 576 24.40 -24.58 8.23
C VAL A 576 25.25 -24.90 9.46
N ALA A 577 24.69 -25.61 10.45
CA ALA A 577 25.42 -26.01 11.64
C ALA A 577 26.53 -27.05 11.34
N ASP A 578 26.29 -27.98 10.39
CA ASP A 578 27.32 -28.92 9.91
C ASP A 578 28.40 -28.22 9.08
N ASP A 579 28.03 -27.26 8.23
CA ASP A 579 28.97 -26.42 7.49
C ASP A 579 29.77 -25.44 8.40
N ALA A 580 29.25 -25.12 9.58
CA ALA A 580 29.98 -24.39 10.61
C ALA A 580 31.04 -25.28 11.29
N GLU A 581 30.71 -26.56 11.55
CA GLU A 581 31.67 -27.51 12.13
C GLU A 581 32.80 -27.82 11.14
N LYS A 582 32.52 -28.04 9.85
CA LYS A 582 33.57 -28.23 8.81
C LYS A 582 34.58 -27.08 8.80
N ARG A 583 34.10 -25.83 8.79
CA ARG A 583 34.98 -24.64 8.84
C ARG A 583 35.76 -24.54 10.14
N ARG A 584 35.18 -24.95 11.27
CA ARG A 584 35.88 -25.05 12.56
C ARG A 584 36.98 -26.12 12.53
N GLU A 585 36.71 -27.27 11.93
CA GLU A 585 37.70 -28.35 11.72
C GLU A 585 38.86 -27.88 10.82
N GLU A 586 38.57 -27.14 9.74
CA GLU A 586 39.59 -26.51 8.89
C GLU A 586 40.49 -25.54 9.67
N ILE A 587 39.91 -24.65 10.50
CA ILE A 587 40.66 -23.73 11.37
C ILE A 587 41.52 -24.52 12.36
N ILE A 588 40.98 -25.57 12.97
CA ILE A 588 41.69 -26.48 13.87
C ILE A 588 42.85 -27.20 13.15
N ALA A 589 42.64 -27.66 11.91
CA ALA A 589 43.66 -28.31 11.09
C ALA A 589 44.79 -27.35 10.71
N LEU A 590 44.47 -26.12 10.29
CA LEU A 590 45.44 -25.06 10.01
C LEU A 590 46.26 -24.71 11.26
N LYS A 591 45.62 -24.57 12.42
CA LYS A 591 46.33 -24.33 13.70
C LYS A 591 47.22 -25.49 14.09
N LYS A 592 46.76 -26.74 13.96
CA LYS A 592 47.59 -27.95 14.18
C LYS A 592 48.81 -27.97 13.22
N LYS A 593 48.65 -27.55 11.97
CA LYS A 593 49.75 -27.44 10.99
C LYS A 593 50.75 -26.35 11.39
N GLN A 594 50.29 -25.15 11.72
CA GLN A 594 51.14 -24.04 12.20
C GLN A 594 51.95 -24.43 13.45
N ILE A 595 51.34 -25.15 14.41
CA ILE A 595 52.03 -25.64 15.61
C ILE A 595 53.11 -26.68 15.25
N ARG A 596 52.85 -27.54 14.26
CA ARG A 596 53.83 -28.52 13.75
C ARG A 596 55.02 -27.84 13.08
N GLU A 597 54.77 -26.94 12.13
CA GLU A 597 55.79 -26.15 11.42
C GLU A 597 56.62 -25.31 12.42
N HIS A 598 55.97 -24.73 13.44
CA HIS A 598 56.65 -24.01 14.52
C HIS A 598 57.52 -24.93 15.38
N PHE A 599 57.04 -26.13 15.72
CA PHE A 599 57.80 -27.12 16.49
C PHE A 599 59.02 -27.62 15.71
N GLU A 600 58.87 -27.93 14.41
CA GLU A 600 59.97 -28.30 13.52
C GLU A 600 61.05 -27.21 13.48
N ARG A 601 60.65 -25.94 13.31
CA ARG A 601 61.55 -24.79 13.24
C ARG A 601 62.25 -24.42 14.55
N THR A 602 61.61 -24.63 15.70
CA THR A 602 62.07 -24.07 17.00
C THR A 602 62.33 -25.09 18.11
N GLN A 603 61.94 -26.36 17.90
CA GLN A 603 61.96 -27.45 18.89
C GLN A 603 61.18 -27.18 20.19
N LYS A 604 60.42 -26.07 20.27
CA LYS A 604 59.60 -25.70 21.42
C LYS A 604 58.14 -26.08 21.20
N ARG A 605 57.58 -26.90 22.11
CA ARG A 605 56.17 -27.31 22.06
C ARG A 605 55.25 -26.20 22.57
N ILE A 606 54.35 -25.73 21.72
CA ILE A 606 53.22 -24.87 22.12
C ILE A 606 52.13 -25.77 22.70
N ARG A 607 51.67 -25.49 23.92
CA ARG A 607 50.47 -26.13 24.49
C ARG A 607 49.23 -25.39 23.98
N TRP A 608 48.43 -26.05 23.16
CA TRP A 608 47.18 -25.51 22.61
C TRP A 608 46.09 -26.57 22.69
N LYS A 609 44.86 -26.16 23.05
CA LYS A 609 43.68 -27.03 23.10
C LYS A 609 42.76 -26.71 21.92
N ALA A 610 42.29 -27.73 21.21
CA ALA A 610 41.33 -27.55 20.12
C ALA A 610 40.01 -26.93 20.59
N GLU A 611 39.59 -27.21 21.83
CA GLU A 611 38.42 -26.64 22.51
C GLU A 611 38.46 -25.10 22.64
N SER A 612 39.64 -24.47 22.53
CA SER A 612 39.77 -23.01 22.55
C SER A 612 39.27 -22.32 21.27
N VAL A 613 38.94 -23.09 20.23
CA VAL A 613 38.30 -22.56 19.01
C VAL A 613 36.80 -22.53 19.21
N GLY A 614 36.26 -21.31 19.35
CA GLY A 614 34.82 -21.02 19.34
C GLY A 614 34.14 -21.35 18.01
N GLY A 615 32.84 -21.08 17.94
CA GLY A 615 32.01 -21.47 16.80
C GLY A 615 31.75 -22.97 16.70
N GLY A 616 31.26 -23.41 15.53
CA GLY A 616 30.87 -24.80 15.25
C GLY A 616 29.36 -25.05 15.38
N LYS A 617 28.97 -26.33 15.29
CA LYS A 617 27.58 -26.80 15.30
C LYS A 617 26.83 -26.39 16.56
N SER A 618 27.45 -26.48 17.73
CA SER A 618 26.84 -26.06 19.00
C SER A 618 26.59 -24.56 19.07
N ALA A 619 27.47 -23.73 18.49
CA ALA A 619 27.29 -22.28 18.43
C ALA A 619 26.13 -21.89 17.50
N VAL A 620 25.98 -22.55 16.34
CA VAL A 620 24.82 -22.33 15.45
C VAL A 620 23.52 -22.81 16.11
N LEU A 621 23.51 -23.99 16.73
CA LEU A 621 22.30 -24.52 17.38
C LEU A 621 21.86 -23.70 18.59
N THR A 622 22.80 -23.14 19.38
CA THR A 622 22.45 -22.24 20.49
C THR A 622 21.97 -20.89 20.00
N LEU A 623 22.59 -20.31 18.96
CA LEU A 623 22.13 -19.06 18.33
C LEU A 623 20.74 -19.21 17.69
N MET A 624 20.45 -20.36 17.09
CA MET A 624 19.19 -20.66 16.42
C MET A 624 18.15 -21.33 17.34
N GLN A 625 18.44 -21.55 18.62
CA GLN A 625 17.61 -22.37 19.53
C GLN A 625 16.15 -21.91 19.58
N ALA A 626 15.91 -20.61 19.80
CA ALA A 626 14.56 -20.05 19.85
C ALA A 626 13.79 -20.24 18.51
N THR A 627 14.50 -20.24 17.38
CA THR A 627 13.89 -20.49 16.07
C THR A 627 13.48 -21.97 15.95
N LEU A 628 14.34 -22.90 16.34
CA LEU A 628 14.05 -24.34 16.35
C LEU A 628 12.89 -24.68 17.29
N GLU A 629 12.83 -24.08 18.48
CA GLU A 629 11.71 -24.23 19.42
C GLU A 629 10.40 -23.68 18.83
N SER A 630 10.44 -22.53 18.15
CA SER A 630 9.25 -21.96 17.49
C SER A 630 8.76 -22.79 16.29
N LEU A 631 9.68 -23.38 15.52
CA LEU A 631 9.38 -24.29 14.41
C LEU A 631 8.80 -25.62 14.92
N ALA A 632 9.35 -26.16 16.02
CA ALA A 632 8.81 -27.35 16.68
C ALA A 632 7.38 -27.10 17.19
N LYS A 633 7.14 -25.98 17.89
CA LYS A 633 5.81 -25.60 18.38
C LYS A 633 4.78 -25.46 17.25
N ALA A 634 5.14 -24.80 16.14
CA ALA A 634 4.27 -24.67 14.98
C ALA A 634 3.85 -26.04 14.40
N ARG A 635 4.79 -26.98 14.32
CA ARG A 635 4.52 -28.35 13.86
C ARG A 635 3.68 -29.16 14.85
N GLU A 636 3.90 -29.01 16.15
CA GLU A 636 3.11 -29.68 17.17
C GLU A 636 1.66 -29.20 17.19
N GLU A 637 1.42 -27.88 17.13
CA GLU A 637 0.06 -27.34 17.05
C GLU A 637 -0.66 -27.75 15.75
N TYR A 638 0.05 -27.77 14.61
CA TYR A 638 -0.51 -28.33 13.38
C TYR A 638 -0.89 -29.81 13.53
N ARG A 639 -0.02 -30.63 14.15
CA ARG A 639 -0.31 -32.05 14.36
C ARG A 639 -1.51 -32.26 15.29
N LYS A 640 -1.62 -31.48 16.37
CA LYS A 640 -2.78 -31.51 17.29
C LYS A 640 -4.07 -31.12 16.57
N ALA A 641 -4.06 -30.07 15.75
CA ALA A 641 -5.23 -29.64 14.99
C ALA A 641 -5.67 -30.72 14.00
N LEU A 642 -4.72 -31.29 13.25
CA LEU A 642 -4.98 -32.36 12.30
C LEU A 642 -5.50 -33.65 12.98
N GLU A 643 -4.95 -34.02 14.14
CA GLU A 643 -5.48 -35.10 15.00
C GLU A 643 -6.91 -34.82 15.48
N ALA A 644 -7.24 -33.57 15.82
CA ALA A 644 -8.58 -33.16 16.27
C ALA A 644 -9.63 -33.17 15.15
N GLU A 645 -9.23 -32.89 13.90
CA GLU A 645 -10.08 -33.02 12.70
C GLU A 645 -10.29 -34.49 12.27
N GLY A 646 -9.64 -35.45 12.91
CA GLY A 646 -9.77 -36.89 12.62
C GLY A 646 -9.08 -37.35 11.34
N LEU A 647 -8.43 -36.43 10.62
CA LEU A 647 -7.50 -36.73 9.54
C LEU A 647 -6.22 -37.30 10.18
N ARG A 648 -5.66 -38.37 9.61
CA ARG A 648 -4.28 -38.78 9.93
C ARG A 648 -3.38 -38.28 8.83
N ALA A 649 -2.25 -37.67 9.20
CA ALA A 649 -1.23 -37.27 8.24
C ALA A 649 -0.80 -38.52 7.47
N SER A 650 -0.92 -38.50 6.14
CA SER A 650 -0.53 -39.62 5.28
C SER A 650 0.97 -39.85 5.42
N THR A 651 1.34 -40.92 6.12
CA THR A 651 2.74 -41.36 6.27
C THR A 651 3.23 -42.04 5.00
N GLU A 652 3.35 -41.29 3.91
CA GLU A 652 4.00 -41.67 2.66
C GLU A 652 4.84 -40.49 2.11
N ALA A 653 6.07 -40.38 2.62
CA ALA A 653 7.25 -39.78 1.98
C ALA A 653 8.50 -40.19 2.78
#